data_AF-A0A200PSW4-F1
#
_entry.id   AF-A0A200PSW4-F1
#
_cell.length_a   1.000
_cell.length_b   1.000
_cell.length_c   1.000
_cell.angle_alpha   90.00
_cell.angle_beta   90.00
_cell.angle_gamma   90.00
#
_symmetry.space_group_name_H-M   'P 1'
#
loop_
_entity.id
_entity.type
_entity.pdbx_description
1 polymer ?
#
loop_
_entity_poly.entity_id
_entity_poly.type
_entity_poly.pdbx_seq_one_letter_code
_entity_poly.pdbx_strand_id
1 'polypeptide(L)'
;MEMPGNRVSGESEDIKKKKMMEMFIEKIRRWPAAAYKNVWKVGRDDPRRVIHALKVGVSLTLVSSLYLVEPLFEGIGQNAIWAVMTVVVVLEFTAGATLCKGLNRGLGTLCAGSLVFFIEFIADESGKVFRAIFIGAAVFFIGSAATYMRFFPYIKKNYDYGVVIFLLTFNLIAVSSFRVHNVFRIAHERFYTIAIGCAVCLLMSLLIFPNWSGEELHNSTVSKLEGLAESIEACVKEYFKDSEIIIIQEEDKSSDEDPIYKGYKAVLDSKSIDETLALHASWEPRHSRHCHRYPWQQYVKLGAVLRHFGYTAVALHGCLQSEIQTPRSVRALFKDPCLRVAGEISKIFMELADSVRNRRHCAPILLSDHLQEALQDLNNAIKSQPRLFLSSNHSHATMLAIAAATATANQKSFKDSGVSLSSVKTDSSALLEWKTKRVADERKVLRPTLSKLDITSLEFSEALPFAAFASLLVEMAARLDMVIEQVEELGRLAKFKEYRADDREGWVLMAACVSNSMFLRWNKNPSSFFDWNKWKRSDDERPKPKYHQHIDLPFSPSLLNKTFLQGKELKCCYIASIDGFSATSFHNCCDFKGPCVVIGYTKNSFKFGAFNPEGYRSTDDYYDTFDAFLFYWRDVNEIEPVILPKVGGSGAALFDYARGGPQFGADGLLIGPPLAPVMGGFAGPDTNSGVGDLRQAKSRLGLSYAKREDGKESLFGDEPRTTLEEVQVFCNPKIASLY
;
A
#
# COMPACT_ATOMS: atom_id res chain seq x y z
N MET A 1 -39.83 -27.47 -60.25
CA MET A 1 -39.71 -27.68 -58.79
C MET A 1 -38.82 -26.56 -58.28
N GLU A 2 -39.46 -25.46 -57.87
CA GLU A 2 -38.79 -24.30 -57.28
C GLU A 2 -38.31 -24.65 -55.86
N MET A 3 -37.08 -24.25 -55.52
CA MET A 3 -36.56 -24.32 -54.15
C MET A 3 -36.21 -22.90 -53.69
N PRO A 4 -36.65 -22.47 -52.49
CA PRO A 4 -36.66 -21.06 -52.10
C PRO A 4 -35.32 -20.59 -51.53
N GLY A 5 -35.03 -19.30 -51.77
CA GLY A 5 -33.80 -18.62 -51.37
C GLY A 5 -33.71 -18.26 -49.89
N ASN A 6 -32.46 -18.29 -49.40
CA ASN A 6 -31.97 -17.79 -48.13
C ASN A 6 -32.43 -16.35 -47.85
N ARG A 7 -33.24 -16.15 -46.80
CA ARG A 7 -33.62 -14.84 -46.23
C ARG A 7 -33.43 -14.73 -44.72
N VAL A 8 -32.61 -15.59 -44.09
CA VAL A 8 -32.56 -15.69 -42.62
C VAL A 8 -31.26 -15.15 -41.99
N SER A 9 -30.21 -14.84 -42.76
CA SER A 9 -28.92 -14.41 -42.17
C SER A 9 -28.81 -12.90 -41.86
N GLY A 10 -29.67 -12.04 -42.41
CA GLY A 10 -29.58 -10.57 -42.25
C GLY A 10 -30.20 -10.04 -40.94
N GLU A 11 -31.31 -10.61 -40.48
CA GLU A 11 -32.03 -10.11 -39.29
C GLU A 11 -31.24 -10.30 -37.97
N SER A 12 -30.39 -11.33 -37.89
CA SER A 12 -29.63 -11.66 -36.68
C SER A 12 -28.51 -10.65 -36.37
N GLU A 13 -27.83 -10.10 -37.39
CA GLU A 13 -26.78 -9.10 -37.20
C GLU A 13 -27.34 -7.71 -36.85
N ASP A 14 -28.45 -7.31 -37.50
CA ASP A 14 -29.07 -6.01 -37.23
C ASP A 14 -29.69 -5.96 -35.83
N ILE A 15 -30.27 -7.06 -35.36
CA ILE A 15 -30.77 -7.17 -33.98
C ILE A 15 -29.62 -7.12 -32.96
N LYS A 16 -28.46 -7.72 -33.25
CA LYS A 16 -27.27 -7.64 -32.39
C LYS A 16 -26.69 -6.22 -32.33
N LYS A 17 -26.57 -5.53 -33.48
CA LYS A 17 -26.11 -4.14 -33.54
C LYS A 17 -27.06 -3.20 -32.78
N LYS A 18 -28.37 -3.39 -32.92
CA LYS A 18 -29.38 -2.59 -32.23
C LYS A 18 -29.31 -2.77 -30.70
N LYS A 19 -29.19 -4.01 -30.21
CA LYS A 19 -28.99 -4.29 -28.77
C LYS A 19 -27.68 -3.71 -28.21
N MET A 20 -26.59 -3.78 -28.97
CA MET A 20 -25.31 -3.20 -28.56
C MET A 20 -25.40 -1.67 -28.46
N MET A 21 -26.10 -1.04 -29.42
CA MET A 21 -26.32 0.41 -29.43
C MET A 21 -27.23 0.87 -28.28
N GLU A 22 -28.29 0.11 -27.97
CA GLU A 22 -29.17 0.39 -26.82
C GLU A 22 -28.42 0.26 -25.48
N MET A 23 -27.59 -0.78 -25.30
CA MET A 23 -26.72 -0.89 -24.11
C MET A 23 -25.70 0.25 -24.01
N PHE A 24 -25.14 0.70 -25.13
CA PHE A 24 -24.19 1.80 -25.16
C PHE A 24 -24.85 3.13 -24.81
N ILE A 25 -26.05 3.39 -25.33
CA ILE A 25 -26.87 4.56 -24.99
C ILE A 25 -27.25 4.56 -23.51
N GLU A 26 -27.61 3.40 -22.95
CA GLU A 26 -27.94 3.29 -21.53
C GLU A 26 -26.72 3.50 -20.62
N LYS A 27 -25.55 3.00 -21.04
CA LYS A 27 -24.26 3.24 -20.35
C LYS A 27 -23.87 4.72 -20.38
N ILE A 28 -24.03 5.38 -21.53
CA ILE A 28 -23.84 6.83 -21.69
C ILE A 28 -24.83 7.63 -20.83
N ARG A 29 -26.08 7.16 -20.67
CA ARG A 29 -27.09 7.85 -19.87
C ARG A 29 -26.88 7.71 -18.36
N ARG A 30 -26.32 6.58 -17.89
CA ARG A 30 -26.03 6.34 -16.46
C ARG A 30 -24.72 7.01 -16.00
N TRP A 31 -23.77 7.23 -16.90
CA TRP A 31 -22.47 7.81 -16.59
C TRP A 31 -22.53 9.23 -15.97
N PRO A 32 -23.34 10.19 -16.47
CA PRO A 32 -23.47 11.52 -15.89
C PRO A 32 -24.05 11.50 -14.47
N ALA A 33 -25.02 10.62 -14.21
CA ALA A 33 -25.63 10.50 -12.89
C ALA A 33 -24.67 9.89 -11.85
N ALA A 34 -23.91 8.86 -12.25
CA ALA A 34 -22.88 8.26 -11.41
C ALA A 34 -21.70 9.23 -11.17
N ALA A 35 -21.24 9.93 -12.21
CA ALA A 35 -20.23 10.97 -12.10
C ALA A 35 -20.68 12.11 -11.20
N TYR A 36 -21.92 12.58 -11.34
CA TYR A 36 -22.51 13.60 -10.48
C TYR A 36 -22.54 13.15 -9.01
N LYS A 37 -22.98 11.91 -8.74
CA LYS A 37 -23.01 11.36 -7.38
C LYS A 37 -21.61 11.28 -6.76
N ASN A 38 -20.60 10.90 -7.54
CA ASN A 38 -19.21 10.82 -7.08
C ASN A 38 -18.61 12.21 -6.86
N VAL A 39 -18.82 13.17 -7.77
CA VAL A 39 -18.38 14.57 -7.61
C VAL A 39 -19.03 15.20 -6.38
N TRP A 40 -20.33 14.97 -6.18
CA TRP A 40 -21.06 15.43 -5.01
C TRP A 40 -20.51 14.81 -3.72
N LYS A 41 -20.20 13.50 -3.75
CA LYS A 41 -19.59 12.80 -2.61
C LYS A 41 -18.23 13.40 -2.26
N VAL A 42 -17.34 13.59 -3.23
CA VAL A 42 -16.01 14.19 -3.01
C VAL A 42 -16.08 15.59 -2.41
N GLY A 43 -17.02 16.42 -2.88
CA GLY A 43 -17.22 17.77 -2.33
C GLY A 43 -17.82 17.80 -0.93
N ARG A 44 -18.67 16.81 -0.60
CA ARG A 44 -19.24 16.64 0.75
C ARG A 44 -18.22 16.11 1.75
N ASP A 45 -17.38 15.17 1.32
CA ASP A 45 -16.40 14.50 2.20
C ASP A 45 -15.26 15.46 2.60
N ASP A 46 -14.85 16.38 1.71
CA ASP A 46 -13.84 17.40 2.04
C ASP A 46 -14.20 18.77 1.40
N PRO A 47 -14.88 19.67 2.14
CA PRO A 47 -15.32 20.97 1.61
C PRO A 47 -14.15 21.87 1.19
N ARG A 48 -12.94 21.61 1.70
CA ARG A 48 -11.73 22.36 1.34
C ARG A 48 -11.37 22.18 -0.14
N ARG A 49 -11.71 21.04 -0.74
CA ARG A 49 -11.51 20.76 -2.18
C ARG A 49 -12.37 21.64 -3.07
N VAL A 50 -13.62 21.88 -2.66
CA VAL A 50 -14.54 22.78 -3.35
C VAL A 50 -14.04 24.22 -3.28
N ILE A 51 -13.63 24.66 -2.09
CA ILE A 51 -13.05 25.99 -1.89
C ILE A 51 -11.79 26.16 -2.75
N HIS A 52 -10.90 25.17 -2.80
CA HIS A 52 -9.71 25.23 -3.64
C HIS A 52 -10.05 25.29 -5.14
N ALA A 53 -10.98 24.46 -5.63
CA ALA A 53 -11.41 24.52 -7.03
C ALA A 53 -11.95 25.91 -7.40
N LEU A 54 -12.73 26.53 -6.51
CA LEU A 54 -13.22 27.89 -6.70
C LEU A 54 -12.06 28.91 -6.75
N LYS A 55 -11.06 28.80 -5.86
CA LYS A 55 -9.86 29.66 -5.90
C LYS A 55 -9.12 29.54 -7.23
N VAL A 56 -8.95 28.33 -7.74
CA VAL A 56 -8.30 28.10 -9.04
C VAL A 56 -9.11 28.78 -10.15
N GLY A 57 -10.44 28.59 -10.18
CA GLY A 57 -11.32 29.25 -11.12
C GLY A 57 -11.20 30.78 -11.08
N VAL A 58 -11.29 31.38 -9.88
CA VAL A 58 -11.18 32.84 -9.70
C VAL A 58 -9.78 33.36 -10.07
N SER A 59 -8.72 32.60 -9.79
CA SER A 59 -7.36 32.97 -10.16
C SER A 59 -7.18 32.98 -11.69
N LEU A 60 -7.71 31.96 -12.37
CA LEU A 60 -7.66 31.85 -13.82
C LEU A 60 -8.48 32.95 -14.49
N THR A 61 -9.67 33.27 -13.99
CA THR A 61 -10.47 34.38 -14.52
C THR A 61 -9.76 35.71 -14.31
N LEU A 62 -9.20 35.96 -13.13
CA LEU A 62 -8.50 37.22 -12.82
C LEU A 62 -7.28 37.43 -13.71
N VAL A 63 -6.46 36.40 -13.93
CA VAL A 63 -5.30 36.49 -14.83
C VAL A 63 -5.72 36.55 -16.30
N SER A 64 -6.79 35.87 -16.70
CA SER A 64 -7.31 35.95 -18.07
C SER A 64 -7.95 37.31 -18.36
N SER A 65 -8.55 37.98 -17.38
CA SER A 65 -9.05 39.35 -17.52
C SER A 65 -7.94 40.34 -17.88
N LEU A 66 -6.70 40.11 -17.45
CA LEU A 66 -5.54 40.93 -17.86
C LEU A 66 -5.27 40.84 -19.37
N TYR A 67 -5.68 39.76 -20.03
CA TYR A 67 -5.57 39.58 -21.48
C TYR A 67 -6.78 40.11 -22.25
N LEU A 68 -7.98 40.00 -21.66
CA LEU A 68 -9.23 40.36 -22.33
C LEU A 68 -9.56 41.86 -22.27
N VAL A 69 -9.00 42.59 -21.31
CA VAL A 69 -9.25 44.03 -21.14
C VAL A 69 -8.20 44.82 -21.93
N GLU A 70 -8.66 45.52 -22.97
CA GLU A 70 -7.87 46.22 -23.98
C GLU A 70 -6.73 47.13 -23.44
N PRO A 71 -6.95 48.01 -22.44
CA PRO A 71 -5.86 48.82 -21.88
C PRO A 71 -4.81 48.01 -21.08
N LEU A 72 -5.15 46.81 -20.59
CA LEU A 72 -4.19 45.91 -19.91
C LEU A 72 -3.44 45.04 -20.92
N PHE A 73 -4.08 44.72 -22.06
CA PHE A 73 -3.48 43.98 -23.16
C PHE A 73 -2.39 44.80 -23.88
N GLU A 74 -2.57 46.11 -24.08
CA GLU A 74 -1.53 46.96 -24.69
C GLU A 74 -0.21 47.00 -23.90
N GLY A 75 -0.28 46.81 -22.57
CA GLY A 75 0.90 46.76 -21.70
C GLY A 75 1.54 45.38 -21.53
N ILE A 76 0.77 44.29 -21.68
CA ILE A 76 1.21 42.91 -21.33
C ILE A 76 1.36 42.00 -22.57
N GLY A 77 0.62 42.25 -23.65
CA GLY A 77 0.73 41.58 -24.95
C GLY A 77 0.52 40.06 -24.96
N GLN A 78 1.10 39.38 -25.97
CA GLN A 78 1.08 37.91 -26.16
C GLN A 78 1.70 37.11 -24.98
N ASN A 79 2.39 37.78 -24.04
CA ASN A 79 3.05 37.14 -22.91
C ASN A 79 2.09 36.76 -21.76
N ALA A 80 0.83 37.21 -21.79
CA ALA A 80 -0.16 36.87 -20.75
C ALA A 80 -0.43 35.35 -20.61
N ILE A 81 -0.21 34.58 -21.68
CA ILE A 81 -0.30 33.10 -21.66
C ILE A 81 0.60 32.52 -20.56
N TRP A 82 1.78 33.12 -20.32
CA TRP A 82 2.70 32.66 -19.28
C TRP A 82 2.16 32.87 -17.87
N ALA A 83 1.35 33.91 -17.65
CA ALA A 83 0.68 34.14 -16.37
C ALA A 83 -0.41 33.09 -16.13
N VAL A 84 -1.23 32.76 -17.14
CA VAL A 84 -2.25 31.70 -17.05
C VAL A 84 -1.60 30.34 -16.78
N MET A 85 -0.55 29.99 -17.53
CA MET A 85 0.24 28.77 -17.30
C MET A 85 0.95 28.77 -15.93
N THR A 86 1.18 29.95 -15.34
CA THR A 86 1.72 30.04 -13.98
C THR A 86 0.67 29.66 -12.96
N VAL A 87 -0.55 30.20 -13.08
CA VAL A 87 -1.65 29.86 -12.18
C VAL A 87 -1.92 28.35 -12.18
N VAL A 88 -2.03 27.74 -13.36
CA VAL A 88 -2.32 26.30 -13.49
C VAL A 88 -1.28 25.42 -12.80
N VAL A 89 -0.01 25.79 -12.85
CA VAL A 89 1.09 24.91 -12.38
C VAL A 89 1.54 25.24 -10.96
N VAL A 90 1.38 26.50 -10.53
CA VAL A 90 1.84 26.98 -9.20
C VAL A 90 0.76 26.88 -8.15
N LEU A 91 -0.52 27.08 -8.49
CA LEU A 91 -1.59 27.08 -7.52
C LEU A 91 -1.91 25.63 -7.08
N GLU A 92 -1.53 25.31 -5.86
CA GLU A 92 -1.67 23.98 -5.26
C GLU A 92 -2.69 23.99 -4.13
N PHE A 93 -3.08 22.78 -3.69
CA PHE A 93 -4.11 22.60 -2.65
C PHE A 93 -3.75 23.23 -1.30
N THR A 94 -2.45 23.29 -0.97
CA THR A 94 -1.94 23.87 0.28
C THR A 94 -1.12 25.13 0.03
N ALA A 95 -1.15 26.07 0.97
CA ALA A 95 -0.41 27.32 0.87
C ALA A 95 1.11 27.10 0.77
N GLY A 96 1.65 26.16 1.56
CA GLY A 96 3.07 25.78 1.53
C GLY A 96 3.51 25.23 0.17
N ALA A 97 2.68 24.40 -0.47
CA ALA A 97 2.97 23.87 -1.81
C ALA A 97 2.98 24.99 -2.87
N THR A 98 2.00 25.90 -2.82
CA THR A 98 1.96 27.07 -3.72
C THR A 98 3.18 27.98 -3.54
N LEU A 99 3.59 28.22 -2.29
CA LEU A 99 4.80 28.99 -1.97
C LEU A 99 6.07 28.32 -2.51
N CYS A 100 6.24 27.03 -2.24
CA CYS A 100 7.38 26.23 -2.72
C CYS A 100 7.47 26.25 -4.24
N LYS A 101 6.36 25.96 -4.95
CA LYS A 101 6.33 26.00 -6.42
C LYS A 101 6.51 27.40 -6.97
N GLY A 102 5.87 28.41 -6.39
CA GLY A 102 5.97 29.80 -6.84
C GLY A 102 7.40 30.35 -6.75
N LEU A 103 8.07 30.11 -5.62
CA LEU A 103 9.47 30.50 -5.42
C LEU A 103 10.42 29.72 -6.34
N ASN A 104 10.25 28.40 -6.44
CA ASN A 104 11.06 27.57 -7.35
C ASN A 104 10.87 27.96 -8.82
N ARG A 105 9.65 28.36 -9.22
CA ARG A 105 9.38 28.88 -10.57
C ARG A 105 10.10 30.20 -10.81
N GLY A 106 9.96 31.16 -9.88
CA GLY A 106 10.61 32.46 -9.98
C GLY A 106 12.13 32.35 -10.05
N LEU A 107 12.73 31.55 -9.16
CA LEU A 107 14.18 31.30 -9.15
C LEU A 107 14.66 30.58 -10.41
N GLY A 108 13.96 29.53 -10.84
CA GLY A 108 14.33 28.79 -12.06
C GLY A 108 14.31 29.67 -13.31
N THR A 109 13.28 30.52 -13.46
CA THR A 109 13.19 31.47 -14.58
C THR A 109 14.22 32.59 -14.49
N LEU A 110 14.48 33.14 -13.29
CA LEU A 110 15.50 34.17 -13.10
C LEU A 110 16.90 33.64 -13.45
N CYS A 111 17.28 32.48 -12.89
CA CYS A 111 18.56 31.84 -13.19
C CYS A 111 18.71 31.52 -14.67
N ALA A 112 17.66 31.03 -15.32
CA ALA A 112 17.67 30.76 -16.77
C ALA A 112 17.86 32.05 -17.58
N GLY A 113 17.11 33.10 -17.27
CA GLY A 113 17.21 34.41 -17.94
C GLY A 113 18.58 35.04 -17.78
N SER A 114 19.14 35.04 -16.57
CA SER A 114 20.49 35.55 -16.29
C SER A 114 21.57 34.76 -17.03
N LEU A 115 21.45 33.43 -17.10
CA LEU A 115 22.41 32.59 -17.80
C LEU A 115 22.36 32.79 -19.32
N VAL A 116 21.15 32.91 -19.91
CA VAL A 116 21.03 33.22 -21.34
C VAL A 116 21.60 34.60 -21.66
N PHE A 117 21.35 35.61 -20.81
CA PHE A 117 21.95 36.93 -20.97
C PHE A 117 23.49 36.86 -21.00
N PHE A 118 24.08 36.08 -20.10
CA PHE A 118 25.53 35.88 -20.06
C PHE A 118 26.06 35.20 -21.32
N ILE A 119 25.36 34.18 -21.83
CA ILE A 119 25.74 33.47 -23.06
C ILE A 119 25.65 34.39 -24.28
N GLU A 120 24.59 35.21 -24.39
CA GLU A 120 24.43 36.15 -25.49
C GLU A 120 25.46 37.29 -25.44
N PHE A 121 25.78 37.78 -24.24
CA PHE A 121 26.84 38.76 -24.07
C PHE A 121 28.19 38.27 -24.63
N ILE A 122 28.50 36.99 -24.45
CA ILE A 122 29.72 36.37 -25.01
C ILE A 122 29.57 36.13 -26.53
N ALA A 123 28.37 35.73 -26.98
CA ALA A 123 28.13 35.37 -28.37
C ALA A 123 28.05 36.57 -29.32
N ASP A 124 27.68 37.76 -28.82
CA ASP A 124 27.48 38.96 -29.65
C ASP A 124 28.78 39.46 -30.32
N GLU A 125 29.96 39.18 -29.76
CA GLU A 125 31.24 39.54 -30.37
C GLU A 125 31.69 38.56 -31.47
N SER A 126 30.94 37.49 -31.70
CA SER A 126 31.35 36.36 -32.53
C SER A 126 30.31 36.11 -33.64
N GLY A 127 30.71 36.31 -34.90
CA GLY A 127 29.81 36.34 -36.06
C GLY A 127 28.76 35.21 -36.15
N LYS A 128 27.72 35.41 -36.97
CA LYS A 128 26.47 34.60 -37.00
C LYS A 128 26.64 33.08 -36.95
N VAL A 129 27.65 32.51 -37.63
CA VAL A 129 27.92 31.06 -37.66
C VAL A 129 28.44 30.57 -36.31
N PHE A 130 29.38 31.30 -35.71
CA PHE A 130 29.92 30.96 -34.39
C PHE A 130 28.86 31.10 -33.32
N ARG A 131 28.02 32.14 -33.37
CA ARG A 131 26.87 32.33 -32.48
C ARG A 131 25.93 31.12 -32.47
N ALA A 132 25.58 30.58 -33.65
CA ALA A 132 24.73 29.39 -33.75
C ALA A 132 25.35 28.15 -33.10
N ILE A 133 26.64 27.90 -33.37
CA ILE A 133 27.38 26.75 -32.82
C ILE A 133 27.50 26.88 -31.30
N PHE A 134 27.81 28.09 -30.80
CA PHE A 134 27.99 28.37 -29.39
C PHE A 134 26.67 28.20 -28.60
N ILE A 135 25.56 28.74 -29.09
CA ILE A 135 24.23 28.55 -28.48
C ILE A 135 23.85 27.07 -28.48
N GLY A 136 24.08 26.35 -29.59
CA GLY A 136 23.82 24.91 -29.68
C GLY A 136 24.63 24.09 -28.67
N ALA A 137 25.92 24.40 -28.52
CA ALA A 137 26.78 23.77 -27.53
C ALA A 137 26.32 24.08 -26.10
N ALA A 138 25.96 25.34 -25.82
CA ALA A 138 25.45 25.74 -24.51
C ALA A 138 24.15 25.00 -24.14
N VAL A 139 23.22 24.87 -25.10
CA VAL A 139 21.99 24.07 -24.94
C VAL A 139 22.31 22.61 -24.60
N PHE A 140 23.26 22.00 -25.31
CA PHE A 140 23.67 20.62 -25.05
C PHE A 140 24.29 20.43 -23.65
N PHE A 141 25.29 21.26 -23.29
CA PHE A 141 26.00 21.10 -22.03
C PHE A 141 25.15 21.47 -20.82
N ILE A 142 24.44 22.61 -20.86
CA ILE A 142 23.59 23.06 -19.75
C ILE A 142 22.37 22.15 -19.62
N GLY A 143 21.76 21.72 -20.73
CA GLY A 143 20.66 20.75 -20.72
C GLY A 143 21.09 19.41 -20.11
N SER A 144 22.26 18.90 -20.50
CA SER A 144 22.82 17.66 -19.94
C SER A 144 23.15 17.79 -18.46
N ALA A 145 23.81 18.88 -18.06
CA ALA A 145 24.16 19.14 -16.66
C ALA A 145 22.92 19.32 -15.77
N ALA A 146 21.93 20.10 -16.22
CA ALA A 146 20.67 20.29 -15.49
C ALA A 146 19.90 18.98 -15.34
N THR A 147 19.86 18.14 -16.40
CA THR A 147 19.22 16.82 -16.33
C THR A 147 19.98 15.89 -15.39
N TYR A 148 21.32 15.88 -15.44
CA TYR A 148 22.13 15.09 -14.53
C TYR A 148 21.96 15.51 -13.06
N MET A 149 21.84 16.82 -12.80
CA MET A 149 21.59 17.34 -11.45
C MET A 149 20.30 16.79 -10.80
N ARG A 150 19.30 16.38 -11.60
CA ARG A 150 18.04 15.80 -11.09
C ARG A 150 18.21 14.40 -10.51
N PHE A 151 19.32 13.71 -10.78
CA PHE A 151 19.60 12.41 -10.18
C PHE A 151 20.12 12.53 -8.74
N PHE A 152 20.58 13.71 -8.30
CA PHE A 152 20.97 13.90 -6.90
C PHE A 152 19.74 13.91 -6.00
N PRO A 153 19.64 13.01 -4.99
CA PRO A 153 18.44 12.88 -4.15
C PRO A 153 18.03 14.19 -3.45
N TYR A 154 19.01 15.00 -3.03
CA TYR A 154 18.76 16.29 -2.39
C TYR A 154 18.11 17.31 -3.33
N ILE A 155 18.60 17.41 -4.57
CA ILE A 155 18.04 18.31 -5.60
C ILE A 155 16.67 17.80 -6.03
N LYS A 156 16.53 16.49 -6.25
CA LYS A 156 15.26 15.86 -6.64
C LYS A 156 14.15 16.10 -5.61
N LYS A 157 14.48 16.01 -4.32
CA LYS A 157 13.50 16.19 -3.24
C LYS A 157 13.05 17.65 -3.07
N ASN A 158 13.97 18.61 -3.19
CA ASN A 158 13.70 20.00 -2.80
C ASN A 158 13.48 20.96 -3.99
N TYR A 159 14.09 20.68 -5.15
CA TYR A 159 14.23 21.63 -6.25
C TYR A 159 13.92 21.05 -7.64
N ASP A 160 13.42 19.80 -7.77
CA ASP A 160 13.18 19.17 -9.08
C ASP A 160 12.31 20.04 -10.00
N TYR A 161 11.21 20.57 -9.45
CA TYR A 161 10.35 21.50 -10.17
C TYR A 161 11.11 22.76 -10.66
N GLY A 162 11.95 23.34 -9.82
CA GLY A 162 12.77 24.50 -10.17
C GLY A 162 13.78 24.19 -11.29
N VAL A 163 14.42 23.01 -11.24
CA VAL A 163 15.35 22.55 -12.29
C VAL A 163 14.64 22.31 -13.61
N VAL A 164 13.43 21.73 -13.58
CA VAL A 164 12.60 21.54 -14.79
C VAL A 164 12.20 22.89 -15.39
N ILE A 165 11.75 23.85 -14.56
CA ILE A 165 11.42 25.20 -15.04
C ILE A 165 12.65 25.93 -15.57
N PHE A 166 13.80 25.81 -14.91
CA PHE A 166 15.07 26.35 -15.39
C PHE A 166 15.40 25.80 -16.78
N LEU A 167 15.38 24.47 -16.95
CA LEU A 167 15.71 23.81 -18.22
C LEU A 167 14.75 24.24 -19.34
N LEU A 168 13.44 24.26 -19.07
CA LEU A 168 12.44 24.67 -20.04
C LEU A 168 12.60 26.14 -20.43
N THR A 169 12.81 27.02 -19.45
CA THR A 169 12.97 28.46 -19.68
C THR A 169 14.26 28.76 -20.44
N PHE A 170 15.37 28.13 -20.02
CA PHE A 170 16.68 28.29 -20.61
C PHE A 170 16.67 27.89 -22.08
N ASN A 171 16.21 26.68 -22.40
CA ASN A 171 16.18 26.19 -23.79
C ASN A 171 15.26 27.04 -24.66
N LEU A 172 14.10 27.44 -24.14
CA LEU A 172 13.15 28.24 -24.89
C LEU A 172 13.68 29.66 -25.18
N ILE A 173 14.34 30.32 -24.23
CA ILE A 173 14.91 31.66 -24.45
C ILE A 173 16.18 31.57 -25.30
N ALA A 174 17.08 30.62 -25.03
CA ALA A 174 18.32 30.44 -25.80
C ALA A 174 18.07 30.19 -27.29
N VAL A 175 17.11 29.32 -27.64
CA VAL A 175 16.75 29.07 -29.04
C VAL A 175 16.04 30.27 -29.68
N SER A 176 15.16 30.93 -28.92
CA SER A 176 14.42 32.11 -29.43
C SER A 176 15.34 33.31 -29.67
N SER A 177 16.37 33.45 -28.85
CA SER A 177 17.38 34.51 -28.93
C SER A 177 18.13 34.54 -30.26
N PHE A 178 18.37 33.36 -30.87
CA PHE A 178 19.01 33.29 -32.19
C PHE A 178 18.20 34.01 -33.28
N ARG A 179 16.87 34.06 -33.15
CA ARG A 179 15.98 34.71 -34.14
C ARG A 179 15.61 36.14 -33.78
N VAL A 180 15.64 36.51 -32.50
CA VAL A 180 15.15 37.81 -32.01
C VAL A 180 16.25 38.54 -31.24
N HIS A 181 16.67 39.71 -31.73
CA HIS A 181 17.78 40.48 -31.17
C HIS A 181 17.53 41.09 -29.77
N ASN A 182 16.28 41.15 -29.29
CA ASN A 182 15.93 41.79 -28.00
C ASN A 182 15.62 40.76 -26.90
N VAL A 183 16.61 39.95 -26.55
CA VAL A 183 16.53 38.87 -25.54
C VAL A 183 16.19 39.40 -24.15
N PHE A 184 16.77 40.54 -23.78
CA PHE A 184 16.52 41.20 -22.49
C PHE A 184 15.05 41.54 -22.29
N ARG A 185 14.39 42.09 -23.33
CA ARG A 185 12.97 42.41 -23.30
C ARG A 185 12.12 41.15 -23.13
N ILE A 186 12.42 40.08 -23.88
CA ILE A 186 11.70 38.80 -23.79
C ILE A 186 11.84 38.18 -22.39
N ALA A 187 13.04 38.20 -21.82
CA ALA A 187 13.29 37.66 -20.48
C ALA A 187 12.59 38.49 -19.39
N HIS A 188 12.64 39.82 -19.48
CA HIS A 188 11.99 40.72 -18.54
C HIS A 188 10.46 40.60 -18.57
N GLU A 189 9.86 40.55 -19.76
CA GLU A 189 8.41 40.37 -19.92
C GLU A 189 7.93 39.03 -19.35
N ARG A 190 8.72 37.96 -19.53
CA ARG A 190 8.42 36.64 -18.94
C ARG A 190 8.55 36.64 -17.43
N PHE A 191 9.59 37.25 -16.89
CA PHE A 191 9.75 37.36 -15.44
C PHE A 191 8.60 38.14 -14.81
N TYR A 192 8.21 39.27 -15.42
CA TYR A 192 7.12 40.12 -14.93
C TYR A 192 5.75 39.41 -14.98
N THR A 193 5.43 38.71 -16.07
CA THR A 193 4.18 37.95 -16.20
C THR A 193 4.10 36.74 -15.26
N ILE A 194 5.22 36.03 -15.03
CA ILE A 194 5.31 34.97 -14.02
C ILE A 194 5.16 35.56 -12.62
N ALA A 195 5.77 36.71 -12.33
CA ALA A 195 5.63 37.38 -11.04
C ALA A 195 4.18 37.76 -10.75
N ILE A 196 3.44 38.28 -11.73
CA ILE A 196 2.00 38.53 -11.62
C ILE A 196 1.23 37.24 -11.33
N GLY A 197 1.47 36.17 -12.10
CA GLY A 197 0.82 34.88 -11.89
C GLY A 197 1.07 34.33 -10.48
N CYS A 198 2.33 34.32 -10.03
CA CYS A 198 2.71 33.93 -8.68
C CYS A 198 2.05 34.81 -7.61
N ALA A 199 1.99 36.13 -7.81
CA ALA A 199 1.36 37.06 -6.87
C ALA A 199 -0.14 36.76 -6.69
N VAL A 200 -0.87 36.50 -7.78
CA VAL A 200 -2.28 36.09 -7.73
C VAL A 200 -2.44 34.76 -6.99
N CYS A 201 -1.59 33.76 -7.29
CA CYS A 201 -1.62 32.48 -6.60
C CYS A 201 -1.38 32.61 -5.09
N LEU A 202 -0.41 33.44 -4.69
CA LEU A 202 -0.08 33.68 -3.29
C LEU A 202 -1.19 34.43 -2.57
N LEU A 203 -1.79 35.45 -3.18
CA LEU A 203 -2.94 36.16 -2.64
C LEU A 203 -4.09 35.20 -2.37
N MET A 204 -4.43 34.36 -3.35
CA MET A 204 -5.53 33.40 -3.25
C MET A 204 -5.25 32.27 -2.24
N SER A 205 -3.98 31.86 -2.11
CA SER A 205 -3.60 30.78 -1.19
C SER A 205 -3.42 31.23 0.26
N LEU A 206 -2.96 32.45 0.50
CA LEU A 206 -2.62 32.96 1.83
C LEU A 206 -3.74 33.79 2.47
N LEU A 207 -4.52 34.54 1.68
CA LEU A 207 -5.54 35.47 2.23
C LEU A 207 -6.96 34.89 2.21
N ILE A 208 -7.30 34.11 1.19
CA ILE A 208 -8.64 33.55 1.04
C ILE A 208 -8.63 32.13 1.61
N PHE A 209 -9.25 31.88 2.76
CA PHE A 209 -9.37 30.55 3.40
C PHE A 209 -8.11 29.68 3.30
N PRO A 210 -6.98 30.06 3.91
CA PRO A 210 -5.71 29.36 3.74
C PRO A 210 -5.80 27.92 4.25
N ASN A 211 -5.23 26.99 3.48
CA ASN A 211 -5.10 25.58 3.88
C ASN A 211 -3.63 25.27 4.16
N TRP A 212 -3.32 25.04 5.44
CA TRP A 212 -1.95 24.88 5.93
C TRP A 212 -1.57 23.40 5.97
N SER A 213 -0.49 23.05 5.28
CA SER A 213 0.08 21.70 5.26
C SER A 213 0.61 21.28 6.63
N GLY A 214 1.14 22.22 7.43
CA GLY A 214 1.57 21.93 8.79
C GLY A 214 0.43 21.52 9.73
N GLU A 215 -0.75 22.14 9.55
CA GLU A 215 -1.95 21.81 10.31
C GLU A 215 -2.55 20.47 9.85
N GLU A 216 -2.52 20.18 8.55
CA GLU A 216 -2.93 18.87 8.02
C GLU A 216 -2.03 17.75 8.55
N LEU A 217 -0.70 17.95 8.57
CA LEU A 217 0.24 16.98 9.13
C LEU A 217 -0.01 16.75 10.63
N HIS A 218 -0.32 17.82 11.36
CA HIS A 218 -0.65 17.75 12.78
C HIS A 218 -1.90 16.91 13.03
N ASN A 219 -3.01 17.24 12.36
CA ASN A 219 -4.28 16.54 12.49
C ASN A 219 -4.20 15.09 11.99
N SER A 220 -3.46 14.85 10.91
CA SER A 220 -3.19 13.50 10.41
C SER A 220 -2.43 12.65 11.43
N THR A 221 -1.45 13.23 12.13
CA THR A 221 -0.68 12.52 13.16
C THR A 221 -1.57 12.15 14.35
N VAL A 222 -2.45 13.05 14.79
CA VAL A 222 -3.44 12.77 15.84
C VAL A 222 -4.36 11.63 15.43
N SER A 223 -4.96 11.71 14.24
CA SER A 223 -5.87 10.68 13.73
C SER A 223 -5.21 9.30 13.59
N LYS A 224 -3.92 9.24 13.26
CA LYS A 224 -3.15 7.99 13.21
C LYS A 224 -2.94 7.37 14.59
N LEU A 225 -2.67 8.19 15.61
CA LEU A 225 -2.54 7.72 17.00
C LEU A 225 -3.88 7.16 17.49
N GLU A 226 -4.98 7.87 17.25
CA GLU A 226 -6.34 7.42 17.59
C GLU A 226 -6.72 6.15 16.82
N GLY A 227 -6.45 6.10 15.52
CA GLY A 227 -6.73 4.91 14.69
C GLY A 227 -5.96 3.68 15.14
N LEU A 228 -4.71 3.84 15.61
CA LEU A 228 -3.97 2.74 16.23
C LEU A 228 -4.60 2.30 17.55
N ALA A 229 -4.96 3.24 18.43
CA ALA A 229 -5.62 2.93 19.71
C ALA A 229 -6.88 2.08 19.50
N GLU A 230 -7.78 2.57 18.64
CA GLU A 230 -9.04 1.91 18.32
C GLU A 230 -8.82 0.54 17.66
N SER A 231 -7.86 0.42 16.74
CA SER A 231 -7.59 -0.85 16.05
C SER A 231 -7.02 -1.93 16.98
N ILE A 232 -6.12 -1.59 17.90
CA ILE A 232 -5.55 -2.55 18.87
C ILE A 232 -6.64 -3.04 19.81
N GLU A 233 -7.42 -2.12 20.37
CA GLU A 233 -8.49 -2.47 21.31
C GLU A 233 -9.58 -3.31 20.64
N ALA A 234 -9.98 -2.95 19.42
CA ALA A 234 -10.92 -3.73 18.62
C ALA A 234 -10.36 -5.11 18.27
N CYS A 235 -9.09 -5.20 17.86
CA CYS A 235 -8.44 -6.47 17.52
C CYS A 235 -8.42 -7.45 18.70
N VAL A 236 -8.09 -6.98 19.90
CA VAL A 236 -8.03 -7.83 21.09
C VAL A 236 -9.43 -8.23 21.55
N LYS A 237 -10.41 -7.31 21.51
CA LYS A 237 -11.82 -7.63 21.81
C LYS A 237 -12.38 -8.68 20.86
N GLU A 238 -12.05 -8.60 19.57
CA GLU A 238 -12.50 -9.55 18.57
C GLU A 238 -11.87 -10.94 18.77
N TYR A 239 -10.61 -11.00 19.22
CA TYR A 239 -9.90 -12.27 19.47
C TYR A 239 -10.56 -13.11 20.57
N PHE A 240 -11.12 -12.45 21.59
CA PHE A 240 -11.77 -13.06 22.76
C PHE A 240 -13.31 -13.04 22.71
N LYS A 241 -13.91 -12.74 21.57
CA LYS A 241 -15.37 -12.74 21.39
C LYS A 241 -15.89 -14.17 21.20
N ASP A 242 -16.96 -14.53 21.93
CA ASP A 242 -17.57 -15.86 21.83
C ASP A 242 -18.31 -16.02 20.49
N SER A 243 -18.10 -17.15 19.81
CA SER A 243 -18.60 -17.39 18.44
C SER A 243 -20.12 -17.44 18.31
N GLU A 244 -20.89 -17.52 19.40
CA GLU A 244 -22.36 -17.52 19.37
C GLU A 244 -22.96 -16.16 18.98
N ILE A 245 -22.20 -15.06 19.11
CA ILE A 245 -22.65 -13.71 18.69
C ILE A 245 -22.32 -13.43 17.21
N ILE A 246 -21.41 -14.20 16.61
CA ILE A 246 -20.96 -14.01 15.22
C ILE A 246 -22.11 -14.29 14.23
N ILE A 247 -22.92 -15.32 14.49
CA ILE A 247 -24.04 -15.74 13.63
C ILE A 247 -25.14 -14.66 13.54
N ILE A 248 -25.29 -13.81 14.57
CA ILE A 248 -26.36 -12.79 14.62
C ILE A 248 -25.91 -11.46 13.99
N GLN A 249 -24.60 -11.21 13.83
CA GLN A 249 -24.07 -9.96 13.28
C GLN A 249 -23.59 -10.06 11.83
N GLU A 250 -23.48 -11.27 11.26
CA GLU A 250 -23.05 -11.47 9.87
C GLU A 250 -24.11 -11.07 8.83
N GLU A 251 -25.39 -10.92 9.20
CA GLU A 251 -26.45 -10.49 8.26
C GLU A 251 -26.41 -8.98 7.92
N ASP A 252 -25.69 -8.14 8.67
CA ASP A 252 -25.78 -6.67 8.55
C ASP A 252 -24.46 -5.93 8.18
N LYS A 253 -23.31 -6.60 8.06
CA LYS A 253 -22.05 -5.93 7.66
C LYS A 253 -21.97 -5.70 6.15
N SER A 254 -22.68 -4.66 5.72
CA SER A 254 -22.54 -4.05 4.39
C SER A 254 -21.14 -3.46 4.17
N SER A 255 -20.28 -4.14 3.41
CA SER A 255 -19.32 -3.55 2.45
C SER A 255 -18.33 -2.42 2.78
N ASP A 256 -18.23 -1.98 4.02
CA ASP A 256 -17.18 -1.05 4.41
C ASP A 256 -15.92 -1.84 4.78
N GLU A 257 -14.74 -1.27 4.52
CA GLU A 257 -13.47 -1.86 4.91
C GLU A 257 -13.48 -2.20 6.42
N ASP A 258 -12.88 -3.33 6.80
CA ASP A 258 -12.80 -3.73 8.22
C ASP A 258 -12.25 -2.57 9.07
N PRO A 259 -12.97 -2.13 10.13
CA PRO A 259 -12.55 -1.00 10.95
C PRO A 259 -11.16 -1.18 11.56
N ILE A 260 -10.74 -2.41 11.88
CA ILE A 260 -9.40 -2.70 12.39
C ILE A 260 -8.36 -2.40 11.31
N TYR A 261 -8.56 -2.94 10.09
CA TYR A 261 -7.71 -2.66 8.94
C TYR A 261 -7.58 -1.17 8.63
N LYS A 262 -8.70 -0.43 8.66
CA LYS A 262 -8.72 1.02 8.39
C LYS A 262 -7.87 1.81 9.39
N GLY A 263 -7.85 1.39 10.66
CA GLY A 263 -7.12 2.08 11.74
C GLY A 263 -5.61 2.11 11.54
N TYR A 264 -4.98 0.99 11.18
CA TYR A 264 -3.53 0.94 10.94
C TYR A 264 -3.13 1.21 9.48
N LYS A 265 -3.99 0.99 8.48
CA LYS A 265 -3.71 1.27 7.07
C LYS A 265 -3.30 2.72 6.83
N ALA A 266 -4.01 3.65 7.44
CA ALA A 266 -3.70 5.08 7.37
C ALA A 266 -2.29 5.42 7.86
N VAL A 267 -1.73 4.62 8.79
CA VAL A 267 -0.36 4.76 9.27
C VAL A 267 0.63 4.19 8.26
N LEU A 268 0.38 2.99 7.74
CA LEU A 268 1.30 2.29 6.82
C LEU A 268 1.50 3.07 5.51
N ASP A 269 0.42 3.64 4.96
CA ASP A 269 0.43 4.36 3.68
C ASP A 269 0.94 5.81 3.81
N SER A 270 1.20 6.29 5.04
CA SER A 270 1.45 7.72 5.28
C SER A 270 2.82 8.25 4.89
N LYS A 271 3.80 7.40 4.56
CA LYS A 271 5.21 7.81 4.38
C LYS A 271 5.38 9.00 3.43
N SER A 272 4.88 8.87 2.21
CA SER A 272 5.05 9.89 1.16
C SER A 272 4.23 11.15 1.48
N ILE A 273 3.05 10.98 2.08
CA ILE A 273 2.15 12.06 2.46
C ILE A 273 2.79 12.90 3.58
N ASP A 274 3.34 12.27 4.61
CA ASP A 274 3.97 12.96 5.73
C ASP A 274 5.23 13.71 5.30
N GLU A 275 6.06 13.08 4.46
CA GLU A 275 7.27 13.73 3.91
C GLU A 275 6.94 14.95 3.04
N THR A 276 5.90 14.86 2.21
CA THR A 276 5.47 15.97 1.35
C THR A 276 4.81 17.09 2.14
N LEU A 277 3.94 16.77 3.10
CA LEU A 277 3.32 17.76 3.99
C LEU A 277 4.38 18.46 4.85
N ALA A 278 5.36 17.74 5.40
CA ALA A 278 6.45 18.34 6.17
C ALA A 278 7.35 19.24 5.32
N LEU A 279 7.60 18.88 4.06
CA LEU A 279 8.31 19.74 3.12
C LEU A 279 7.53 21.03 2.88
N HIS A 280 6.25 20.93 2.49
CA HIS A 280 5.39 22.08 2.23
C HIS A 280 5.24 22.98 3.47
N ALA A 281 5.11 22.39 4.66
CA ALA A 281 4.97 23.12 5.92
C ALA A 281 6.24 23.93 6.27
N SER A 282 7.40 23.50 5.78
CA SER A 282 8.65 24.24 5.97
C SER A 282 8.75 25.53 5.14
N TRP A 283 7.95 25.64 4.07
CA TRP A 283 7.84 26.83 3.23
C TRP A 283 6.78 27.82 3.71
N GLU A 284 5.95 27.44 4.68
CA GLU A 284 4.86 28.28 5.18
C GLU A 284 5.38 29.46 6.01
N PRO A 285 4.78 30.66 5.87
CA PRO A 285 5.11 31.82 6.70
C PRO A 285 4.98 31.48 8.18
N ARG A 286 6.00 31.87 8.94
CA ARG A 286 6.10 31.53 10.37
C ARG A 286 4.97 32.19 11.15
N HIS A 287 4.12 31.38 11.79
CA HIS A 287 3.01 31.89 12.59
C HIS A 287 3.41 32.33 14.01
N SER A 288 4.62 31.95 14.47
CA SER A 288 5.10 32.28 15.83
C SER A 288 5.98 33.53 15.86
N ARG A 289 5.66 34.46 16.79
CA ARG A 289 6.41 35.69 17.10
C ARG A 289 7.90 35.47 17.41
N HIS A 290 8.29 34.25 17.81
CA HIS A 290 9.66 33.94 18.24
C HIS A 290 10.57 33.43 17.10
N CYS A 291 10.12 33.44 15.85
CA CYS A 291 10.92 33.08 14.65
C CYS A 291 11.66 31.73 14.70
N HIS A 292 11.35 30.84 15.63
CA HIS A 292 11.95 29.50 15.69
C HIS A 292 11.40 28.60 14.57
N ARG A 293 12.27 27.76 14.01
CA ARG A 293 11.89 26.75 13.01
C ARG A 293 11.07 25.67 13.70
N TYR A 294 9.81 25.51 13.30
CA TYR A 294 8.96 24.45 13.83
C TYR A 294 9.48 23.07 13.37
N PRO A 295 9.49 22.04 14.24
CA PRO A 295 10.16 20.77 13.96
C PRO A 295 9.32 19.82 13.09
N TRP A 296 8.93 20.23 11.89
CA TRP A 296 8.12 19.40 10.97
C TRP A 296 8.76 18.05 10.63
N GLN A 297 10.09 17.98 10.61
CA GLN A 297 10.80 16.71 10.39
C GLN A 297 10.63 15.73 11.55
N GLN A 298 10.35 16.21 12.76
CA GLN A 298 10.08 15.35 13.91
C GLN A 298 8.72 14.65 13.79
N TYR A 299 7.72 15.28 13.14
CA TYR A 299 6.47 14.60 12.79
C TYR A 299 6.70 13.43 11.82
N VAL A 300 7.60 13.59 10.85
CA VAL A 300 7.96 12.51 9.92
C VAL A 300 8.65 11.35 10.63
N LYS A 301 9.55 11.65 11.60
CA LYS A 301 10.18 10.64 12.44
C LYS A 301 9.17 9.90 13.31
N LEU A 302 8.24 10.63 13.95
CA LEU A 302 7.14 10.05 14.69
C LEU A 302 6.30 9.12 13.80
N GLY A 303 5.96 9.56 12.58
CA GLY A 303 5.29 8.72 11.59
C GLY A 303 6.09 7.47 11.17
N ALA A 304 7.43 7.51 11.22
CA ALA A 304 8.25 6.31 11.01
C ALA A 304 8.12 5.32 12.17
N VAL A 305 8.20 5.79 13.42
CA VAL A 305 8.02 4.94 14.61
C VAL A 305 6.60 4.38 14.67
N LEU A 306 5.58 5.17 14.36
CA LEU A 306 4.20 4.70 14.27
C LEU A 306 4.00 3.61 13.21
N ARG A 307 4.72 3.66 12.09
CA ARG A 307 4.70 2.58 11.09
C ARG A 307 5.36 1.31 11.61
N HIS A 308 6.49 1.44 12.32
CA HIS A 308 7.12 0.30 12.98
C HIS A 308 6.21 -0.35 14.01
N PHE A 309 5.45 0.45 14.76
CA PHE A 309 4.40 -0.02 15.65
C PHE A 309 3.26 -0.68 14.86
N GLY A 310 2.81 -0.04 13.77
CA GLY A 310 1.75 -0.51 12.89
C GLY A 310 2.01 -1.90 12.30
N TYR A 311 3.26 -2.27 12.00
CA TYR A 311 3.59 -3.63 11.57
C TYR A 311 3.26 -4.69 12.64
N THR A 312 3.43 -4.37 13.92
CA THR A 312 3.01 -5.25 15.01
C THR A 312 1.48 -5.31 15.12
N ALA A 313 0.77 -4.22 14.83
CA ALA A 313 -0.70 -4.19 14.75
C ALA A 313 -1.23 -5.06 13.60
N VAL A 314 -0.57 -5.04 12.45
CA VAL A 314 -0.88 -5.95 11.33
C VAL A 314 -0.68 -7.41 11.75
N ALA A 315 0.43 -7.72 12.41
CA ALA A 315 0.69 -9.09 12.88
C ALA A 315 -0.36 -9.55 13.91
N LEU A 316 -0.78 -8.67 14.81
CA LEU A 316 -1.83 -8.96 15.79
C LEU A 316 -3.19 -9.21 15.13
N HIS A 317 -3.54 -8.40 14.13
CA HIS A 317 -4.74 -8.64 13.31
C HIS A 317 -4.62 -9.95 12.51
N GLY A 318 -3.42 -10.31 12.04
CA GLY A 318 -3.17 -11.61 11.43
C GLY A 318 -3.51 -12.80 12.33
N CYS A 319 -3.40 -12.66 13.66
CA CYS A 319 -3.83 -13.69 14.61
C CYS A 319 -5.36 -13.88 14.67
N LEU A 320 -6.17 -12.89 14.26
CA LEU A 320 -7.63 -13.06 14.13
C LEU A 320 -7.98 -13.90 12.90
N GLN A 321 -7.23 -13.71 11.83
CA GLN A 321 -7.43 -14.35 10.54
C GLN A 321 -6.75 -15.73 10.45
N SER A 322 -6.02 -16.14 11.49
CA SER A 322 -5.29 -17.41 11.49
C SER A 322 -6.24 -18.60 11.55
N GLU A 323 -6.01 -19.60 10.69
CA GLU A 323 -6.81 -20.84 10.64
C GLU A 323 -6.64 -21.70 11.91
N ILE A 324 -5.47 -21.66 12.54
CA ILE A 324 -5.20 -22.39 13.79
C ILE A 324 -5.60 -21.49 14.96
N GLN A 325 -6.83 -21.67 15.39
CA GLN A 325 -7.41 -20.91 16.49
C GLN A 325 -7.19 -21.60 17.84
N THR A 326 -6.77 -20.83 18.85
CA THR A 326 -6.58 -21.35 20.22
C THR A 326 -7.91 -21.84 20.81
N PRO A 327 -7.93 -22.95 21.57
CA PRO A 327 -9.12 -23.45 22.25
C PRO A 327 -9.81 -22.40 23.13
N ARG A 328 -11.14 -22.44 23.20
CA ARG A 328 -11.94 -21.46 23.97
C ARG A 328 -11.61 -21.44 25.47
N SER A 329 -11.30 -22.60 26.04
CA SER A 329 -10.88 -22.75 27.45
C SER A 329 -9.61 -21.97 27.75
N VAL A 330 -8.64 -21.98 26.83
CA VAL A 330 -7.38 -21.25 26.96
C VAL A 330 -7.60 -19.76 26.71
N ARG A 331 -8.42 -19.38 25.73
CA ARG A 331 -8.76 -17.96 25.49
C ARG A 331 -9.49 -17.33 26.67
N ALA A 332 -10.42 -18.03 27.31
CA ALA A 332 -11.15 -17.54 28.48
C ALA A 332 -10.21 -17.25 29.67
N LEU A 333 -9.17 -18.08 29.84
CA LEU A 333 -8.21 -17.96 30.94
C LEU A 333 -7.36 -16.67 30.87
N PHE A 334 -7.06 -16.20 29.65
CA PHE A 334 -6.19 -15.04 29.42
C PHE A 334 -6.92 -13.80 28.89
N LYS A 335 -8.26 -13.87 28.78
CA LYS A 335 -9.10 -12.79 28.26
C LYS A 335 -8.90 -11.49 29.02
N ASP A 336 -9.08 -11.50 30.34
CA ASP A 336 -9.03 -10.27 31.14
C ASP A 336 -7.62 -9.65 31.19
N PRO A 337 -6.52 -10.42 31.41
CA PRO A 337 -5.17 -9.85 31.35
C PRO A 337 -4.83 -9.25 29.98
N CYS A 338 -5.16 -9.91 28.87
CA CYS A 338 -4.88 -9.39 27.54
C CYS A 338 -5.73 -8.15 27.20
N LEU A 339 -7.01 -8.14 27.58
CA LEU A 339 -7.87 -6.96 27.43
C LEU A 339 -7.37 -5.77 28.25
N ARG A 340 -6.86 -6.03 29.48
CA ARG A 340 -6.27 -4.98 30.32
C ARG A 340 -5.04 -4.37 29.65
N VAL A 341 -4.11 -5.19 29.17
CA VAL A 341 -2.90 -4.71 28.45
C VAL A 341 -3.29 -3.88 27.21
N ALA A 342 -4.20 -4.38 26.38
CA ALA A 342 -4.67 -3.67 25.19
C ALA A 342 -5.36 -2.34 25.52
N GLY A 343 -6.16 -2.33 26.59
CA GLY A 343 -6.82 -1.13 27.09
C GLY A 343 -5.83 -0.07 27.59
N GLU A 344 -4.78 -0.48 28.31
CA GLU A 344 -3.73 0.46 28.74
C GLU A 344 -2.92 1.00 27.56
N ILE A 345 -2.56 0.16 26.57
CA ILE A 345 -1.91 0.62 25.33
C ILE A 345 -2.80 1.64 24.59
N SER A 346 -4.09 1.34 24.44
CA SER A 346 -5.08 2.22 23.80
C SER A 346 -5.19 3.58 24.52
N LYS A 347 -5.30 3.58 25.85
CA LYS A 347 -5.33 4.80 26.67
C LYS A 347 -4.08 5.66 26.48
N ILE A 348 -2.90 5.04 26.43
CA ILE A 348 -1.65 5.75 26.21
C ILE A 348 -1.65 6.41 24.83
N PHE A 349 -2.03 5.69 23.76
CA PHE A 349 -2.15 6.30 22.43
C PHE A 349 -3.15 7.46 22.38
N MET A 350 -4.28 7.35 23.09
CA MET A 350 -5.26 8.44 23.21
C MET A 350 -4.68 9.66 23.94
N GLU A 351 -3.95 9.48 25.04
CA GLU A 351 -3.28 10.59 25.74
C GLU A 351 -2.16 11.21 24.88
N LEU A 352 -1.40 10.40 24.14
CA LEU A 352 -0.41 10.88 23.17
C LEU A 352 -1.09 11.69 22.05
N ALA A 353 -2.22 11.22 21.54
CA ALA A 353 -3.01 11.92 20.53
C ALA A 353 -3.51 13.28 21.06
N ASP A 354 -4.02 13.31 22.30
CA ASP A 354 -4.48 14.54 22.95
C ASP A 354 -3.34 15.49 23.32
N SER A 355 -2.17 14.96 23.69
CA SER A 355 -0.94 15.73 23.90
C SER A 355 -0.55 16.47 22.63
N VAL A 356 -0.54 15.77 21.49
CA VAL A 356 -0.27 16.37 20.19
C VAL A 356 -1.38 17.36 19.83
N ARG A 357 -2.65 16.95 19.82
CA ARG A 357 -3.83 17.78 19.49
C ARG A 357 -3.87 19.10 20.25
N ASN A 358 -3.64 19.07 21.55
CA ASN A 358 -3.69 20.24 22.41
C ASN A 358 -2.33 20.97 22.53
N ARG A 359 -1.28 20.46 21.90
CA ARG A 359 0.09 20.98 21.95
C ARG A 359 0.58 21.15 23.40
N ARG A 360 0.36 20.11 24.21
CA ARG A 360 0.70 20.04 25.64
C ARG A 360 1.60 18.84 25.92
N HIS A 361 2.47 18.92 26.92
CA HIS A 361 3.25 17.76 27.38
C HIS A 361 2.35 16.69 28.01
N CYS A 362 2.74 15.42 27.88
CA CYS A 362 2.05 14.28 28.49
C CYS A 362 2.17 14.31 30.02
N ALA A 363 1.21 13.70 30.73
CA ALA A 363 1.31 13.51 32.17
C ALA A 363 2.21 12.30 32.49
N PRO A 364 3.41 12.50 33.08
CA PRO A 364 4.41 11.43 33.23
C PRO A 364 4.01 10.31 34.20
N ILE A 365 3.09 10.58 35.14
CA ILE A 365 2.72 9.66 36.23
C ILE A 365 1.69 8.60 35.81
N LEU A 366 1.00 8.75 34.67
CA LEU A 366 -0.06 7.82 34.26
C LEU A 366 0.36 6.79 33.21
N LEU A 367 1.50 6.99 32.54
CA LEU A 367 1.80 6.33 31.26
C LEU A 367 2.52 4.98 31.39
N SER A 368 3.29 4.76 32.46
CA SER A 368 4.14 3.56 32.62
C SER A 368 3.64 2.61 33.71
N ASP A 369 3.20 3.15 34.86
CA ASP A 369 2.89 2.33 36.05
C ASP A 369 1.71 1.36 35.81
N HIS A 370 0.61 1.84 35.20
CA HIS A 370 -0.57 1.01 34.92
C HIS A 370 -0.32 -0.03 33.82
N LEU A 371 0.49 0.32 32.81
CA LEU A 371 0.88 -0.63 31.76
C LEU A 371 1.79 -1.72 32.32
N GLN A 372 2.74 -1.36 33.18
CA GLN A 372 3.64 -2.31 33.84
C GLN A 372 2.87 -3.24 34.79
N GLU A 373 1.88 -2.72 35.51
CA GLU A 373 0.96 -3.52 36.32
C GLU A 373 0.18 -4.52 35.45
N ALA A 374 -0.40 -4.07 34.33
CA ALA A 374 -1.14 -4.94 33.41
C ALA A 374 -0.25 -6.02 32.76
N LEU A 375 1.00 -5.68 32.40
CA LEU A 375 1.99 -6.64 31.91
C LEU A 375 2.39 -7.65 32.98
N GLN A 376 2.52 -7.20 34.23
CA GLN A 376 2.84 -8.08 35.36
C GLN A 376 1.69 -9.05 35.64
N ASP A 377 0.44 -8.61 35.53
CA ASP A 377 -0.74 -9.48 35.64
C ASP A 377 -0.78 -10.53 34.54
N LEU A 378 -0.49 -10.14 33.29
CA LEU A 378 -0.38 -11.09 32.18
C LEU A 378 0.73 -12.11 32.43
N ASN A 379 1.90 -11.66 32.90
CA ASN A 379 3.02 -12.54 33.25
C ASN A 379 2.67 -13.49 34.41
N ASN A 380 1.95 -13.00 35.43
CA ASN A 380 1.48 -13.81 36.55
C ASN A 380 0.45 -14.85 36.09
N ALA A 381 -0.49 -14.47 35.20
CA ALA A 381 -1.46 -15.38 34.61
C ALA A 381 -0.75 -16.49 33.81
N ILE A 382 0.24 -16.15 32.99
CA ILE A 382 1.05 -17.13 32.22
C ILE A 382 1.80 -18.07 33.18
N LYS A 383 2.42 -17.53 34.24
CA LYS A 383 3.16 -18.33 35.25
C LYS A 383 2.26 -19.24 36.08
N SER A 384 1.00 -18.86 36.30
CA SER A 384 0.05 -19.66 37.09
C SER A 384 -0.38 -20.96 36.41
N GLN A 385 -0.13 -21.09 35.10
CA GLN A 385 -0.57 -22.21 34.26
C GLN A 385 0.61 -22.85 33.50
N PRO A 386 1.63 -23.39 34.19
CA PRO A 386 2.85 -23.87 33.56
C PRO A 386 2.61 -25.08 32.65
N ARG A 387 1.59 -25.90 32.91
CA ARG A 387 1.30 -27.13 32.13
C ARG A 387 0.87 -26.85 30.68
N LEU A 388 0.35 -25.65 30.40
CA LEU A 388 -0.08 -25.22 29.06
C LEU A 388 1.10 -24.82 28.15
N PHE A 389 2.26 -24.48 28.72
CA PHE A 389 3.44 -24.04 27.97
C PHE A 389 4.72 -24.84 28.28
N LEU A 390 4.71 -25.70 29.31
CA LEU A 390 5.85 -26.49 29.77
C LEU A 390 5.47 -27.96 29.92
N SER A 391 5.76 -28.76 28.87
CA SER A 391 5.97 -30.19 29.03
C SER A 391 7.16 -30.67 28.20
N SER A 392 8.23 -31.03 28.93
CA SER A 392 9.39 -31.89 28.59
C SER A 392 10.74 -31.21 28.90
N ASN A 393 11.38 -31.71 29.96
CA ASN A 393 12.58 -31.19 30.64
C ASN A 393 13.91 -31.30 29.84
N HIS A 394 13.96 -30.99 28.53
CA HIS A 394 15.24 -31.01 27.80
C HIS A 394 15.58 -29.80 26.93
N SER A 395 14.71 -28.78 26.86
CA SER A 395 14.87 -27.63 25.96
C SER A 395 15.02 -26.27 26.67
N HIS A 396 15.19 -26.28 28.00
CA HIS A 396 15.27 -25.05 28.80
C HIS A 396 16.57 -24.25 28.65
N ALA A 397 17.67 -24.84 28.18
CA ALA A 397 18.94 -24.12 28.05
C ALA A 397 19.03 -23.29 26.76
N THR A 398 18.24 -23.59 25.74
CA THR A 398 18.47 -23.06 24.39
C THR A 398 17.57 -21.86 24.05
N MET A 399 16.28 -21.87 24.41
CA MET A 399 15.36 -20.77 24.03
C MET A 399 15.52 -19.50 24.89
N LEU A 400 15.76 -19.63 26.19
CA LEU A 400 16.02 -18.48 27.07
C LEU A 400 17.37 -17.82 26.75
N ALA A 401 18.36 -18.62 26.32
CA ALA A 401 19.65 -18.13 25.84
C ALA A 401 19.55 -17.43 24.48
N ILE A 402 18.69 -17.90 23.57
CA ILE A 402 18.45 -17.26 22.27
C ILE A 402 17.65 -15.95 22.44
N ALA A 403 16.62 -15.93 23.29
CA ALA A 403 15.85 -14.72 23.56
C ALA A 403 16.67 -13.65 24.32
N ALA A 404 17.54 -14.07 25.24
CA ALA A 404 18.49 -13.17 25.89
C ALA A 404 19.61 -12.70 24.93
N ALA A 405 20.05 -13.55 23.99
CA ALA A 405 21.03 -13.20 22.97
C ALA A 405 20.45 -12.24 21.91
N THR A 406 19.18 -12.34 21.54
CA THR A 406 18.53 -11.41 20.60
C THR A 406 18.21 -10.07 21.26
N ALA A 407 17.84 -10.06 22.55
CA ALA A 407 17.68 -8.83 23.32
C ALA A 407 19.00 -8.07 23.52
N THR A 408 20.13 -8.78 23.67
CA THR A 408 21.46 -8.16 23.84
C THR A 408 22.17 -7.84 22.52
N ALA A 409 21.85 -8.52 21.41
CA ALA A 409 22.41 -8.23 20.10
C ALA A 409 21.89 -6.91 19.49
N ASN A 410 20.65 -6.49 19.79
CA ASN A 410 20.08 -5.26 19.23
C ASN A 410 20.46 -3.98 19.99
N GLN A 411 21.11 -4.07 21.15
CA GLN A 411 21.64 -2.90 21.86
C GLN A 411 23.03 -2.45 21.37
N LYS A 412 23.71 -3.20 20.49
CA LYS A 412 25.11 -2.93 20.12
C LYS A 412 25.36 -2.51 18.67
N SER A 413 24.36 -1.97 17.99
CA SER A 413 24.52 -1.39 16.65
C SER A 413 24.04 0.06 16.60
N PHE A 414 24.60 0.94 17.43
CA PHE A 414 24.69 2.37 17.13
C PHE A 414 25.69 3.08 18.08
N LYS A 415 27.00 2.80 17.95
CA LYS A 415 28.05 3.77 18.31
C LYS A 415 29.43 3.39 17.75
N ASP A 416 29.97 4.39 17.06
CA ASP A 416 31.36 4.71 16.75
C ASP A 416 32.15 4.04 15.61
N SER A 417 32.48 4.94 14.68
CA SER A 417 33.56 4.98 13.71
C SER A 417 34.97 4.95 14.36
N GLY A 418 35.90 4.18 13.76
CA GLY A 418 37.34 4.52 13.72
C GLY A 418 38.35 3.57 14.38
N VAL A 419 39.12 2.87 13.53
CA VAL A 419 40.57 2.54 13.61
C VAL A 419 41.11 1.40 14.54
N SER A 420 41.47 0.27 13.89
CA SER A 420 42.61 -0.69 13.97
C SER A 420 43.16 -1.41 15.25
N LEU A 421 43.23 -2.75 15.13
CA LEU A 421 44.28 -3.77 15.47
C LEU A 421 44.72 -4.11 16.93
N SER A 422 44.50 -5.36 17.40
CA SER A 422 45.50 -6.48 17.37
C SER A 422 45.12 -7.76 18.20
N SER A 423 45.22 -8.92 17.50
CA SER A 423 45.65 -10.32 17.83
C SER A 423 45.46 -11.08 19.18
N VAL A 424 45.17 -12.39 19.01
CA VAL A 424 45.58 -13.64 19.73
C VAL A 424 44.38 -14.45 20.28
N LYS A 425 43.83 -15.51 19.63
CA LYS A 425 44.24 -16.93 19.34
C LYS A 425 44.06 -17.92 20.51
N THR A 426 43.10 -18.87 20.43
CA THR A 426 43.27 -20.34 20.56
C THR A 426 41.97 -21.18 20.41
N ASP A 427 42.01 -22.00 19.36
CA ASP A 427 41.42 -23.28 18.91
C ASP A 427 40.37 -24.13 19.68
N SER A 428 39.53 -24.74 18.82
CA SER A 428 38.50 -25.77 19.01
C SER A 428 39.04 -27.20 19.22
N SER A 429 38.33 -28.04 19.99
CA SER A 429 37.98 -29.44 19.68
C SER A 429 37.45 -30.21 20.92
N ALA A 430 36.18 -30.62 20.92
CA ALA A 430 35.65 -31.74 21.73
C ALA A 430 34.21 -32.09 21.31
N LEU A 431 34.05 -32.84 20.22
CA LEU A 431 32.80 -33.53 19.87
C LEU A 431 33.16 -34.85 19.18
N LEU A 432 33.71 -35.79 19.95
CA LEU A 432 34.01 -37.15 19.49
C LEU A 432 34.26 -38.10 20.67
N GLU A 433 33.21 -38.46 21.41
CA GLU A 433 33.29 -39.65 22.26
C GLU A 433 31.90 -40.21 22.59
N TRP A 434 31.31 -41.01 21.69
CA TRP A 434 30.44 -42.11 22.16
C TRP A 434 30.32 -43.26 21.16
N LYS A 435 30.97 -44.38 21.48
CA LYS A 435 30.66 -45.76 21.03
C LYS A 435 31.21 -46.67 22.13
N THR A 436 30.52 -47.68 22.69
CA THR A 436 30.27 -49.00 22.08
C THR A 436 29.64 -49.98 23.11
N LYS A 437 28.94 -51.01 22.59
CA LYS A 437 28.47 -52.32 23.15
C LYS A 437 27.03 -52.35 23.70
N ARG A 438 26.15 -53.31 23.36
CA ARG A 438 26.28 -54.66 22.77
C ARG A 438 24.91 -55.14 22.18
N VAL A 439 24.94 -56.10 21.26
CA VAL A 439 23.81 -56.81 20.62
C VAL A 439 23.62 -58.21 21.25
N ALA A 440 22.36 -58.68 21.42
CA ALA A 440 21.80 -60.01 21.07
C ALA A 440 20.65 -60.48 22.02
N ASP A 441 19.46 -60.75 21.44
CA ASP A 441 18.77 -62.07 21.38
C ASP A 441 17.23 -62.13 21.65
N GLU A 442 16.60 -62.98 20.82
CA GLU A 442 15.29 -63.67 20.87
C GLU A 442 13.90 -62.99 20.73
N ARG A 443 12.96 -63.82 20.26
CA ARG A 443 11.75 -63.58 19.45
C ARG A 443 10.55 -64.30 20.11
N LYS A 444 9.36 -63.67 20.30
CA LYS A 444 7.99 -64.29 20.27
C LYS A 444 6.81 -63.35 20.67
N VAL A 445 5.93 -63.06 19.70
CA VAL A 445 4.44 -63.16 19.66
C VAL A 445 3.49 -62.39 20.64
N LEU A 446 2.71 -61.46 20.04
CA LEU A 446 1.28 -61.00 20.20
C LEU A 446 0.67 -60.58 21.57
N ARG A 447 0.35 -59.27 21.75
CA ARG A 447 -0.98 -58.57 21.68
C ARG A 447 -0.95 -57.17 22.36
N PRO A 448 -1.94 -56.28 22.11
CA PRO A 448 -1.74 -54.83 22.04
C PRO A 448 -2.08 -54.08 23.34
N THR A 449 -1.38 -52.97 23.58
CA THR A 449 -1.82 -51.90 24.48
C THR A 449 -1.72 -50.57 23.75
N LEU A 450 -2.83 -50.22 23.11
CA LEU A 450 -3.20 -48.85 22.76
C LEU A 450 -3.63 -48.15 24.06
N SER A 451 -3.45 -46.83 24.11
CA SER A 451 -3.97 -45.86 25.07
C SER A 451 -3.19 -45.61 26.38
N LYS A 452 -2.11 -44.82 26.30
CA LYS A 452 -1.83 -43.80 27.34
C LYS A 452 -0.84 -42.68 26.99
N LEU A 453 -0.25 -42.66 25.79
CA LEU A 453 0.78 -41.66 25.43
C LEU A 453 0.32 -40.57 24.44
N ASP A 454 -0.90 -40.64 23.90
CA ASP A 454 -1.38 -39.70 22.86
C ASP A 454 -2.17 -38.49 23.40
N ILE A 455 -2.30 -38.30 24.72
CA ILE A 455 -3.15 -37.22 25.27
C ILE A 455 -2.34 -35.96 25.69
N THR A 456 -1.01 -36.01 25.73
CA THR A 456 -0.20 -34.86 26.25
C THR A 456 0.54 -34.06 25.18
N SER A 457 0.55 -34.47 23.91
CA SER A 457 1.22 -33.73 22.83
C SER A 457 0.31 -32.76 22.07
N LEU A 458 -1.02 -32.94 22.13
CA LEU A 458 -2.00 -32.09 21.44
C LEU A 458 -2.12 -30.69 22.07
N GLU A 459 -1.93 -30.57 23.39
CA GLU A 459 -2.14 -29.31 24.13
C GLU A 459 -1.10 -28.22 23.78
N PHE A 460 0.10 -28.58 23.30
CA PHE A 460 1.16 -27.62 23.00
C PHE A 460 1.01 -26.95 21.63
N SER A 461 0.57 -27.69 20.60
CA SER A 461 0.26 -27.11 19.27
C SER A 461 -0.93 -26.16 19.31
N GLU A 462 -1.87 -26.39 20.22
CA GLU A 462 -3.09 -25.59 20.40
C GLU A 462 -2.84 -24.28 21.18
N ALA A 463 -1.78 -24.23 21.99
CA ALA A 463 -1.38 -23.05 22.75
C ALA A 463 -0.45 -22.08 21.98
N LEU A 464 0.17 -22.54 20.88
CA LEU A 464 1.12 -21.76 20.07
C LEU A 464 0.51 -20.47 19.46
N PRO A 465 -0.71 -20.47 18.89
CA PRO A 465 -1.30 -19.25 18.32
C PRO A 465 -1.57 -18.18 19.39
N PHE A 466 -1.96 -18.60 20.60
CA PHE A 466 -2.12 -17.70 21.72
C PHE A 466 -0.77 -17.20 22.26
N ALA A 467 0.26 -18.05 22.29
CA ALA A 467 1.61 -17.61 22.64
C ALA A 467 2.12 -16.52 21.68
N ALA A 468 1.88 -16.68 20.38
CA ALA A 468 2.19 -15.67 19.37
C ALA A 468 1.39 -14.38 19.61
N PHE A 469 0.08 -14.48 19.83
CA PHE A 469 -0.79 -13.34 20.14
C PHE A 469 -0.34 -12.57 21.40
N ALA A 470 -0.08 -13.29 22.50
CA ALA A 470 0.39 -12.70 23.75
C ALA A 470 1.79 -12.09 23.60
N SER A 471 2.68 -12.74 22.84
CA SER A 471 4.01 -12.20 22.52
C SER A 471 3.91 -10.90 21.74
N LEU A 472 2.98 -10.79 20.78
CA LEU A 472 2.75 -9.56 20.03
C LEU A 472 2.22 -8.43 20.92
N LEU A 473 1.34 -8.72 21.89
CA LEU A 473 0.88 -7.72 22.86
C LEU A 473 2.00 -7.21 23.77
N VAL A 474 2.87 -8.12 24.24
CA VAL A 474 4.07 -7.73 25.02
C VAL A 474 5.03 -6.91 24.15
N GLU A 475 5.22 -7.31 22.89
CA GLU A 475 6.05 -6.56 21.94
C GLU A 475 5.47 -5.17 21.64
N MET A 476 4.15 -5.03 21.51
CA MET A 476 3.50 -3.73 21.38
C MET A 476 3.77 -2.84 22.59
N ALA A 477 3.63 -3.38 23.80
CA ALA A 477 3.91 -2.62 25.02
C ALA A 477 5.38 -2.15 25.05
N ALA A 478 6.33 -3.00 24.66
CA ALA A 478 7.74 -2.62 24.58
C ALA A 478 8.04 -1.56 23.50
N ARG A 479 7.34 -1.61 22.37
CA ARG A 479 7.49 -0.62 21.28
C ARG A 479 6.81 0.71 21.58
N LEU A 480 5.86 0.73 22.53
CA LEU A 480 5.14 1.94 22.92
C LEU A 480 6.07 3.00 23.52
N ASP A 481 7.09 2.57 24.28
CA ASP A 481 8.11 3.46 24.85
C ASP A 481 8.81 4.30 23.78
N MET A 482 9.10 3.70 22.62
CA MET A 482 9.70 4.42 21.48
C MET A 482 8.75 5.48 20.91
N VAL A 483 7.44 5.22 20.90
CA VAL A 483 6.44 6.19 20.45
C VAL A 483 6.35 7.34 21.44
N ILE A 484 6.29 7.04 22.74
CA ILE A 484 6.25 8.02 23.83
C ILE A 484 7.45 8.96 23.74
N GLU A 485 8.67 8.40 23.65
CA GLU A 485 9.91 9.18 23.55
C GLU A 485 9.88 10.14 22.35
N GLN A 486 9.39 9.68 21.20
CA GLN A 486 9.30 10.53 20.00
C GLN A 486 8.25 11.64 20.13
N VAL A 487 7.12 11.39 20.80
CA VAL A 487 6.09 12.42 21.08
C VAL A 487 6.62 13.44 22.10
N GLU A 488 7.35 13.01 23.12
CA GLU A 488 7.99 13.90 24.08
C GLU A 488 9.10 14.75 23.45
N GLU A 489 9.94 14.15 22.62
CA GLU A 489 10.96 14.86 21.84
C GLU A 489 10.31 15.89 20.92
N LEU A 490 9.20 15.52 20.26
CA LEU A 490 8.40 16.43 19.46
C LEU A 490 7.87 17.60 20.30
N GLY A 491 7.26 17.34 21.45
CA GLY A 491 6.75 18.36 22.34
C GLY A 491 7.84 19.31 22.82
N ARG A 492 9.01 18.79 23.18
CA ARG A 492 10.18 19.58 23.59
C ARG A 492 10.68 20.50 22.47
N LEU A 493 10.84 19.97 21.26
CA LEU A 493 11.29 20.75 20.10
C LEU A 493 10.24 21.77 19.63
N ALA A 494 8.95 21.42 19.73
CA ALA A 494 7.84 22.27 19.34
C ALA A 494 7.42 23.26 20.44
N LYS A 495 8.03 23.20 21.63
CA LYS A 495 7.71 24.00 22.83
C LYS A 495 6.23 23.88 23.21
N PHE A 496 5.76 22.64 23.39
CA PHE A 496 4.43 22.38 23.91
C PHE A 496 4.24 23.00 25.30
N LYS A 497 3.00 23.34 25.64
CA LYS A 497 2.67 23.90 26.97
C LYS A 497 2.88 22.82 28.03
N GLU A 498 3.32 23.23 29.22
CA GLU A 498 3.38 22.33 30.37
C GLU A 498 1.99 21.82 30.75
N TYR A 499 1.95 20.58 31.25
CA TYR A 499 0.72 19.94 31.70
C TYR A 499 0.16 20.65 32.95
N ARG A 500 -1.13 21.02 32.95
CA ARG A 500 -1.84 21.57 34.12
C ARG A 500 -2.95 20.61 34.54
N ALA A 501 -3.04 20.34 35.84
CA ALA A 501 -4.01 19.38 36.39
C ALA A 501 -5.48 19.83 36.25
N ASP A 502 -5.75 21.13 36.14
CA ASP A 502 -7.09 21.71 35.89
C ASP A 502 -7.69 21.30 34.53
N ASP A 503 -6.87 20.88 33.55
CA ASP A 503 -7.37 20.44 32.25
C ASP A 503 -8.11 19.09 32.33
N ARG A 504 -8.07 18.40 33.48
CA ARG A 504 -8.77 17.12 33.74
C ARG A 504 -10.22 17.28 34.22
N GLU A 505 -10.62 18.42 34.79
CA GLU A 505 -11.99 18.57 35.32
C GLU A 505 -13.05 18.62 34.22
N GLY A 506 -12.69 19.04 33.00
CA GLY A 506 -13.55 18.89 31.82
C GLY A 506 -13.71 17.44 31.35
N TRP A 507 -12.80 16.54 31.73
CA TRP A 507 -12.71 15.18 31.24
C TRP A 507 -13.60 14.19 32.02
N VAL A 508 -13.69 14.32 33.35
CA VAL A 508 -14.57 13.46 34.17
C VAL A 508 -16.05 13.73 33.85
N LEU A 509 -16.40 14.97 33.52
CA LEU A 509 -17.74 15.34 33.06
C LEU A 509 -18.06 14.85 31.65
N MET A 510 -17.07 14.76 30.75
CA MET A 510 -17.27 14.25 29.38
C MET A 510 -17.33 12.71 29.33
N ALA A 511 -16.50 12.00 30.10
CA ALA A 511 -16.51 10.53 30.13
C ALA A 511 -17.83 9.95 30.70
N ALA A 512 -18.47 10.65 31.65
CA ALA A 512 -19.80 10.28 32.15
C ALA A 512 -20.94 10.61 31.16
N CYS A 513 -20.75 11.57 30.24
CA CYS A 513 -21.73 11.92 29.21
C CYS A 513 -21.61 11.10 27.91
N VAL A 514 -20.44 10.51 27.63
CA VAL A 514 -20.20 9.76 26.38
C VAL A 514 -20.88 8.38 26.38
N SER A 515 -21.26 7.83 27.53
CA SER A 515 -22.01 6.56 27.60
C SER A 515 -23.52 6.70 27.35
N ASN A 516 -24.07 7.91 27.17
CA ASN A 516 -25.51 8.08 26.91
C ASN A 516 -25.93 9.22 25.97
N SER A 517 -25.01 9.89 25.28
CA SER A 517 -25.38 10.84 24.23
C SER A 517 -24.33 10.93 23.14
N MET A 518 -24.33 9.97 22.21
CA MET A 518 -23.53 10.06 20.99
C MET A 518 -24.45 10.09 19.76
N PHE A 519 -25.32 11.09 19.69
CA PHE A 519 -25.84 11.67 18.45
C PHE A 519 -26.38 13.06 18.81
N LEU A 520 -26.09 14.07 17.97
CA LEU A 520 -26.29 15.51 18.19
C LEU A 520 -25.24 16.17 19.09
N ARG A 521 -24.23 16.80 18.47
CA ARG A 521 -24.07 18.28 18.50
C ARG A 521 -22.70 18.70 17.95
N TRP A 522 -22.58 18.80 16.62
CA TRP A 522 -22.05 20.01 15.97
C TRP A 522 -22.47 20.04 14.49
N ASN A 523 -23.74 20.36 14.26
CA ASN A 523 -24.17 20.90 12.98
C ASN A 523 -24.53 22.36 13.24
N LYS A 524 -23.60 23.29 12.99
CA LYS A 524 -23.94 24.71 12.83
C LYS A 524 -23.99 24.99 11.34
N ASN A 525 -25.15 24.67 10.75
CA ASN A 525 -25.56 25.20 9.45
C ASN A 525 -25.61 26.75 9.52
N PRO A 526 -25.08 27.48 8.54
CA PRO A 526 -25.72 28.72 8.11
C PRO A 526 -27.05 28.36 7.43
N SER A 527 -28.08 29.14 7.73
CA SER A 527 -29.48 28.97 7.34
C SER A 527 -29.71 28.47 5.91
N SER A 528 -30.49 27.40 5.81
CA SER A 528 -31.12 26.84 4.61
C SER A 528 -32.04 27.84 3.90
N PHE A 529 -32.02 27.84 2.57
CA PHE A 529 -33.03 28.49 1.71
C PHE A 529 -33.71 27.53 0.73
N PHE A 530 -33.44 26.23 0.79
CA PHE A 530 -34.14 25.24 -0.04
C PHE A 530 -34.42 23.98 0.76
N ASP A 531 -35.67 23.55 0.74
CA ASP A 531 -36.23 22.45 1.53
C ASP A 531 -35.86 21.10 0.88
N TRP A 532 -34.91 20.36 1.49
CA TRP A 532 -34.22 19.20 0.91
C TRP A 532 -34.69 17.84 1.43
N ASN A 533 -35.94 17.72 1.88
CA ASN A 533 -36.51 16.43 2.30
C ASN A 533 -37.61 15.95 1.35
N LYS A 534 -37.19 15.54 0.15
CA LYS A 534 -38.02 14.66 -0.69
C LYS A 534 -37.12 13.84 -1.60
N TRP A 535 -37.35 12.52 -1.58
CA TRP A 535 -36.71 11.44 -2.35
C TRP A 535 -35.62 10.63 -1.64
N LYS A 536 -36.10 9.69 -0.81
CA LYS A 536 -35.42 8.43 -0.52
C LYS A 536 -36.17 7.34 -1.30
N ARG A 537 -35.55 6.76 -2.34
CA ARG A 537 -35.97 5.48 -2.92
C ARG A 537 -34.79 4.74 -3.54
N SER A 538 -34.98 3.43 -3.57
CA SER A 538 -34.06 2.29 -3.65
C SER A 538 -33.00 2.32 -4.75
N ASP A 539 -31.87 1.66 -4.51
CA ASP A 539 -31.50 0.42 -5.21
C ASP A 539 -30.11 -0.04 -4.75
N ASP A 540 -30.10 -1.27 -4.22
CA ASP A 540 -28.94 -2.04 -3.80
C ASP A 540 -28.90 -3.26 -4.72
N GLU A 541 -27.87 -3.38 -5.55
CA GLU A 541 -27.54 -4.63 -6.25
C GLU A 541 -26.10 -4.55 -6.77
N ARG A 542 -25.18 -5.23 -6.06
CA ARG A 542 -23.84 -5.53 -6.54
C ARG A 542 -23.87 -6.78 -7.43
N PRO A 543 -23.09 -6.84 -8.53
CA PRO A 543 -23.07 -8.02 -9.39
C PRO A 543 -22.46 -9.21 -8.65
N LYS A 544 -23.22 -10.30 -8.55
CA LYS A 544 -22.76 -11.58 -7.96
C LYS A 544 -21.62 -12.18 -8.80
N PRO A 545 -20.63 -12.84 -8.18
CA PRO A 545 -19.54 -13.50 -8.91
C PRO A 545 -20.09 -14.58 -9.85
N LYS A 546 -19.77 -14.45 -11.14
CA LYS A 546 -20.18 -15.39 -12.19
C LYS A 546 -19.28 -16.64 -12.13
N TYR A 547 -19.89 -17.81 -12.04
CA TYR A 547 -19.24 -19.12 -12.16
C TYR A 547 -19.84 -19.87 -13.34
N HIS A 548 -19.02 -20.63 -14.05
CA HIS A 548 -19.50 -21.49 -15.12
C HIS A 548 -20.13 -22.74 -14.50
N GLN A 549 -21.44 -22.90 -14.67
CA GLN A 549 -22.18 -24.07 -14.19
C GLN A 549 -21.98 -25.25 -15.17
N HIS A 550 -21.90 -26.49 -14.65
CA HIS A 550 -21.77 -27.74 -15.42
C HIS A 550 -20.38 -28.07 -16.00
N ILE A 551 -19.29 -27.67 -15.32
CA ILE A 551 -17.94 -28.14 -15.65
C ILE A 551 -17.42 -29.04 -14.55
N ASP A 552 -17.20 -30.31 -14.89
CA ASP A 552 -16.60 -31.28 -13.97
C ASP A 552 -15.13 -30.96 -13.73
N LEU A 553 -14.63 -31.31 -12.55
CA LEU A 553 -13.24 -31.07 -12.19
C LEU A 553 -12.32 -31.90 -13.10
N PRO A 554 -11.39 -31.28 -13.84
CA PRO A 554 -10.51 -32.01 -14.74
C PRO A 554 -9.39 -32.76 -13.99
N PHE A 555 -9.37 -32.77 -12.66
CA PHE A 555 -8.36 -33.43 -11.84
C PHE A 555 -9.00 -34.14 -10.65
N SER A 556 -8.33 -35.18 -10.14
CA SER A 556 -8.78 -35.89 -8.95
C SER A 556 -8.70 -34.99 -7.71
N PRO A 557 -9.73 -34.97 -6.82
CA PRO A 557 -9.68 -34.21 -5.57
C PRO A 557 -8.48 -34.56 -4.67
N SER A 558 -7.90 -35.75 -4.86
CA SER A 558 -6.69 -36.20 -4.15
C SER A 558 -5.48 -35.28 -4.37
N LEU A 559 -5.41 -34.56 -5.51
CA LEU A 559 -4.35 -33.57 -5.81
C LEU A 559 -4.26 -32.49 -4.74
N LEU A 560 -5.39 -32.16 -4.09
CA LEU A 560 -5.51 -31.07 -3.13
C LEU A 560 -5.48 -31.55 -1.68
N ASN A 561 -5.20 -32.84 -1.42
CA ASN A 561 -5.17 -33.40 -0.06
C ASN A 561 -4.12 -32.75 0.85
N LYS A 562 -3.10 -32.10 0.28
CA LYS A 562 -2.06 -31.39 1.02
C LYS A 562 -2.23 -29.87 0.98
N THR A 563 -3.41 -29.37 0.58
CA THR A 563 -3.66 -27.93 0.43
C THR A 563 -4.91 -27.49 1.19
N PHE A 564 -5.06 -26.16 1.37
CA PHE A 564 -6.23 -25.53 1.99
C PHE A 564 -7.56 -25.78 1.25
N LEU A 565 -7.52 -26.37 0.05
CA LEU A 565 -8.68 -26.76 -0.74
C LEU A 565 -9.11 -28.23 -0.52
N GLN A 566 -8.45 -28.96 0.39
CA GLN A 566 -8.82 -30.34 0.71
C GLN A 566 -10.30 -30.48 1.10
N GLY A 567 -11.02 -31.36 0.41
CA GLY A 567 -12.43 -31.65 0.68
C GLY A 567 -13.40 -30.50 0.38
N LYS A 568 -12.94 -29.40 -0.25
CA LYS A 568 -13.76 -28.24 -0.58
C LYS A 568 -14.33 -28.33 -2.01
N GLU A 569 -15.56 -27.87 -2.21
CA GLU A 569 -16.20 -27.81 -3.53
C GLU A 569 -15.54 -26.73 -4.40
N LEU A 570 -15.08 -27.08 -5.59
CA LEU A 570 -14.46 -26.13 -6.52
C LEU A 570 -15.37 -25.87 -7.72
N LYS A 571 -15.44 -24.60 -8.14
CA LYS A 571 -16.17 -24.19 -9.35
C LYS A 571 -15.25 -23.44 -10.31
N CYS A 572 -15.51 -23.61 -11.59
CA CYS A 572 -14.79 -22.92 -12.64
C CYS A 572 -15.16 -21.43 -12.66
N CYS A 573 -14.17 -20.57 -12.46
CA CYS A 573 -14.34 -19.12 -12.40
C CYS A 573 -13.86 -18.40 -13.66
N TYR A 574 -13.06 -19.06 -14.51
CA TYR A 574 -12.53 -18.50 -15.74
C TYR A 574 -12.25 -19.60 -16.78
N ILE A 575 -12.61 -19.32 -18.03
CA ILE A 575 -12.31 -20.15 -19.22
C ILE A 575 -11.87 -19.22 -20.35
N ALA A 576 -10.67 -19.38 -20.86
CA ALA A 576 -10.09 -18.47 -21.84
C ALA A 576 -10.88 -18.41 -23.17
N SER A 577 -11.46 -19.51 -23.62
CA SER A 577 -12.30 -19.54 -24.83
C SER A 577 -13.62 -18.77 -24.69
N ILE A 578 -14.17 -18.67 -23.48
CA ILE A 578 -15.46 -18.00 -23.20
C ILE A 578 -15.25 -16.56 -22.73
N ASP A 579 -14.36 -16.36 -21.76
CA ASP A 579 -14.13 -15.09 -21.08
C ASP A 579 -13.04 -14.24 -21.79
N GLY A 580 -12.26 -14.86 -22.67
CA GLY A 580 -11.25 -14.23 -23.53
C GLY A 580 -9.81 -14.48 -23.06
N PHE A 581 -8.88 -14.58 -24.02
CA PHE A 581 -7.46 -14.91 -23.79
C PHE A 581 -6.59 -13.75 -23.30
N SER A 582 -7.16 -12.59 -22.95
CA SER A 582 -6.37 -11.46 -22.46
C SER A 582 -6.09 -11.59 -20.95
N ALA A 583 -4.93 -11.15 -20.48
CA ALA A 583 -4.65 -11.10 -19.03
C ALA A 583 -5.69 -10.25 -18.27
N THR A 584 -6.23 -9.19 -18.89
CA THR A 584 -7.32 -8.40 -18.32
C THR A 584 -8.60 -9.21 -18.15
N SER A 585 -8.98 -10.04 -19.12
CA SER A 585 -10.11 -10.97 -18.99
C SER A 585 -9.90 -11.96 -17.86
N PHE A 586 -8.68 -12.49 -17.74
CA PHE A 586 -8.31 -13.39 -16.66
C PHE A 586 -8.49 -12.75 -15.27
N HIS A 587 -7.92 -11.56 -15.05
CA HIS A 587 -8.02 -10.85 -13.77
C HIS A 587 -9.45 -10.45 -13.42
N ASN A 588 -10.24 -9.98 -14.38
CA ASN A 588 -11.67 -9.69 -14.18
C ASN A 588 -12.46 -10.89 -13.64
N CYS A 589 -12.01 -12.11 -13.93
CA CYS A 589 -12.66 -13.35 -13.56
C CYS A 589 -12.01 -14.06 -12.37
N CYS A 590 -10.74 -13.82 -12.07
CA CYS A 590 -9.98 -14.59 -11.08
C CYS A 590 -9.58 -13.78 -9.83
N ASP A 591 -9.54 -12.45 -9.93
CA ASP A 591 -9.11 -11.61 -8.81
C ASP A 591 -10.08 -11.72 -7.63
N PHE A 592 -9.52 -11.69 -6.42
CA PHE A 592 -10.26 -11.77 -5.16
C PHE A 592 -11.12 -13.05 -5.02
N LYS A 593 -10.69 -14.17 -5.64
CA LYS A 593 -11.36 -15.47 -5.47
C LYS A 593 -10.62 -16.47 -4.58
N GLY A 594 -9.51 -16.05 -3.99
CA GLY A 594 -8.68 -16.85 -3.08
C GLY A 594 -7.85 -17.93 -3.77
N PRO A 595 -7.43 -18.98 -3.03
CA PRO A 595 -6.63 -20.08 -3.55
C PRO A 595 -7.32 -20.73 -4.75
N CYS A 596 -6.55 -20.99 -5.81
CA CYS A 596 -7.10 -21.51 -7.06
C CYS A 596 -6.17 -22.50 -7.76
N VAL A 597 -6.78 -23.35 -8.59
CA VAL A 597 -6.09 -24.30 -9.46
C VAL A 597 -6.19 -23.79 -10.89
N VAL A 598 -5.05 -23.63 -11.54
CA VAL A 598 -4.95 -23.26 -12.96
C VAL A 598 -4.68 -24.52 -13.78
N ILE A 599 -5.45 -24.73 -14.85
CA ILE A 599 -5.31 -25.84 -15.78
C ILE A 599 -5.10 -25.27 -17.19
N GLY A 600 -4.07 -25.78 -17.87
CA GLY A 600 -3.75 -25.41 -19.25
C GLY A 600 -3.79 -26.62 -20.18
N TYR A 601 -4.39 -26.41 -21.36
CA TYR A 601 -4.38 -27.37 -22.46
C TYR A 601 -3.57 -26.80 -23.62
N THR A 602 -2.58 -27.56 -24.08
CA THR A 602 -1.80 -27.21 -25.27
C THR A 602 -2.45 -27.79 -26.53
N LYS A 603 -2.10 -27.24 -27.69
CA LYS A 603 -2.55 -27.78 -28.99
C LYS A 603 -2.11 -29.23 -29.26
N ASN A 604 -1.06 -29.70 -28.58
CA ASN A 604 -0.55 -31.06 -28.73
C ASN A 604 -1.24 -32.04 -27.76
N SER A 605 -2.43 -31.69 -27.27
CA SER A 605 -3.20 -32.46 -26.26
C SER A 605 -2.46 -32.68 -24.93
N PHE A 606 -1.34 -31.98 -24.69
CA PHE A 606 -0.64 -32.02 -23.41
C PHE A 606 -1.37 -31.14 -22.39
N LYS A 607 -1.58 -31.72 -21.20
CA LYS A 607 -2.34 -31.13 -20.08
C LYS A 607 -1.40 -30.90 -18.91
N PHE A 608 -1.48 -29.71 -18.33
CA PHE A 608 -0.69 -29.31 -17.18
C PHE A 608 -1.51 -28.40 -16.27
N GLY A 609 -0.98 -28.12 -15.08
CA GLY A 609 -1.57 -27.15 -14.21
C GLY A 609 -0.62 -26.67 -13.12
N ALA A 610 -1.16 -25.79 -12.30
CA ALA A 610 -0.45 -25.19 -11.18
C ALA A 610 -1.44 -24.84 -10.08
N PHE A 611 -1.00 -24.96 -8.84
CA PHE A 611 -1.77 -24.56 -7.68
C PHE A 611 -1.22 -23.26 -7.12
N ASN A 612 -2.08 -22.24 -7.04
CA ASN A 612 -1.78 -20.95 -6.43
C ASN A 612 -2.50 -20.86 -5.07
N PRO A 613 -1.78 -20.94 -3.94
CA PRO A 613 -2.37 -20.81 -2.60
C PRO A 613 -2.81 -19.38 -2.26
N GLU A 614 -2.23 -18.34 -2.86
CA GLU A 614 -2.51 -16.93 -2.52
C GLU A 614 -3.71 -16.35 -3.28
N GLY A 615 -3.98 -16.89 -4.48
CA GLY A 615 -4.92 -16.32 -5.43
C GLY A 615 -4.32 -15.16 -6.24
N TYR A 616 -5.18 -14.38 -6.89
CA TYR A 616 -4.80 -13.22 -7.70
C TYR A 616 -5.48 -11.94 -7.18
N ARG A 617 -4.77 -10.81 -7.22
CA ARG A 617 -5.22 -9.50 -6.75
C ARG A 617 -4.76 -8.34 -7.63
N SER A 618 -4.00 -8.63 -8.71
CA SER A 618 -3.40 -7.62 -9.58
C SER A 618 -2.49 -6.63 -8.82
N THR A 619 -1.67 -7.11 -7.87
CA THR A 619 -0.84 -6.23 -7.02
C THR A 619 0.48 -5.76 -7.64
N ASP A 620 0.87 -6.32 -8.79
CA ASP A 620 2.21 -6.15 -9.39
C ASP A 620 3.34 -6.50 -8.40
N ASP A 621 3.14 -7.58 -7.63
CA ASP A 621 4.07 -8.05 -6.59
C ASP A 621 4.36 -9.55 -6.72
N TYR A 622 5.28 -10.06 -5.91
CA TYR A 622 5.63 -11.48 -5.85
C TYR A 622 5.40 -12.07 -4.46
N TYR A 623 5.07 -13.35 -4.42
CA TYR A 623 4.84 -14.08 -3.19
C TYR A 623 5.83 -15.23 -3.04
N ASP A 624 6.42 -15.33 -1.85
CA ASP A 624 7.30 -16.42 -1.47
C ASP A 624 6.54 -17.42 -0.60
N THR A 625 6.08 -18.54 -1.18
CA THR A 625 5.32 -19.59 -0.48
C THR A 625 5.84 -20.97 -0.85
N PHE A 626 5.84 -21.94 0.06
CA PHE A 626 6.21 -23.34 -0.25
C PHE A 626 5.03 -24.21 -0.70
N ASP A 627 3.81 -23.72 -0.53
CA ASP A 627 2.59 -24.48 -0.83
C ASP A 627 2.21 -24.41 -2.31
N ALA A 628 2.83 -23.51 -3.09
CA ALA A 628 2.68 -23.49 -4.54
C ALA A 628 3.42 -24.66 -5.18
N PHE A 629 2.77 -25.31 -6.15
CA PHE A 629 3.36 -26.41 -6.92
C PHE A 629 2.83 -26.42 -8.35
N LEU A 630 3.67 -26.95 -9.25
CA LEU A 630 3.30 -27.23 -10.63
C LEU A 630 2.93 -28.71 -10.75
N PHE A 631 2.15 -29.08 -11.75
CA PHE A 631 1.85 -30.48 -12.01
C PHE A 631 1.53 -30.74 -13.49
N TYR A 632 1.74 -31.98 -13.94
CA TYR A 632 1.46 -32.39 -15.31
C TYR A 632 1.07 -33.87 -15.39
N TRP A 633 0.44 -34.26 -16.50
CA TRP A 633 0.11 -35.66 -16.80
C TRP A 633 1.08 -36.22 -17.84
N ARG A 634 1.50 -37.49 -17.70
CA ARG A 634 2.39 -38.12 -18.69
C ARG A 634 1.62 -38.52 -19.95
N ASP A 635 0.36 -38.91 -19.78
CA ASP A 635 -0.57 -39.26 -20.85
C ASP A 635 -1.97 -38.69 -20.57
N VAL A 636 -2.78 -38.49 -21.62
CA VAL A 636 -4.14 -37.96 -21.57
C VAL A 636 -5.08 -38.87 -20.76
N ASN A 637 -4.77 -40.17 -20.70
CA ASN A 637 -5.58 -41.19 -20.03
C ASN A 637 -5.18 -41.44 -18.55
N GLU A 638 -4.09 -40.83 -18.06
CA GLU A 638 -3.69 -40.96 -16.67
C GLU A 638 -4.54 -40.06 -15.76
N ILE A 639 -4.99 -40.60 -14.62
CA ILE A 639 -5.87 -39.87 -13.69
C ILE A 639 -5.06 -39.04 -12.71
N GLU A 640 -3.89 -39.53 -12.28
CA GLU A 640 -3.05 -38.88 -11.27
C GLU A 640 -1.90 -38.09 -11.91
N PRO A 641 -1.77 -36.78 -11.62
CA PRO A 641 -0.67 -35.97 -12.15
C PRO A 641 0.62 -36.15 -11.33
N VAL A 642 1.75 -35.90 -11.99
CA VAL A 642 3.06 -35.76 -11.33
C VAL A 642 3.18 -34.35 -10.77
N ILE A 643 3.48 -34.23 -9.47
CA ILE A 643 3.61 -32.95 -8.76
C ILE A 643 5.07 -32.53 -8.70
N LEU A 644 5.33 -31.29 -9.09
CA LEU A 644 6.61 -30.60 -8.99
C LEU A 644 6.52 -29.54 -7.89
N PRO A 645 6.92 -29.85 -6.65
CA PRO A 645 6.88 -28.89 -5.56
C PRO A 645 7.83 -27.73 -5.81
N LYS A 646 7.61 -26.61 -5.13
CA LYS A 646 8.61 -25.55 -5.09
C LYS A 646 9.91 -26.07 -4.47
N VAL A 647 11.03 -25.77 -5.12
CA VAL A 647 12.39 -26.07 -4.65
C VAL A 647 13.22 -24.79 -4.71
N GLY A 648 14.29 -24.67 -3.91
CA GLY A 648 15.11 -23.46 -3.84
C GLY A 648 14.76 -22.54 -2.67
N GLY A 649 15.72 -21.68 -2.29
CA GLY A 649 15.69 -20.78 -1.12
C GLY A 649 14.71 -19.60 -1.25
N SER A 650 15.13 -18.38 -0.85
CA SER A 650 14.31 -17.15 -0.77
C SER A 650 13.87 -16.55 -2.12
N GLY A 651 13.57 -17.39 -3.12
CA GLY A 651 13.12 -16.99 -4.45
C GLY A 651 11.60 -16.99 -4.56
N ALA A 652 11.05 -15.96 -5.21
CA ALA A 652 9.62 -15.82 -5.47
C ALA A 652 9.00 -17.09 -6.08
N ALA A 653 7.93 -17.58 -5.44
CA ALA A 653 7.16 -18.72 -5.91
C ALA A 653 6.09 -18.31 -6.93
N LEU A 654 5.51 -17.12 -6.76
CA LEU A 654 4.40 -16.59 -7.56
C LEU A 654 4.69 -15.14 -7.93
N PHE A 655 4.19 -14.71 -9.08
CA PHE A 655 4.16 -13.30 -9.48
C PHE A 655 2.73 -12.92 -9.88
N ASP A 656 2.19 -11.88 -9.26
CA ASP A 656 0.83 -11.39 -9.49
C ASP A 656 0.88 -10.05 -10.24
N TYR A 657 1.10 -10.13 -11.55
CA TYR A 657 1.17 -8.95 -12.42
C TYR A 657 -0.20 -8.58 -12.95
N ALA A 658 -0.65 -7.34 -12.74
CA ALA A 658 -1.95 -6.83 -13.21
C ALA A 658 -2.14 -6.90 -14.74
N ARG A 659 -1.03 -6.97 -15.49
CA ARG A 659 -1.01 -7.07 -16.96
C ARG A 659 -0.50 -8.42 -17.48
N GLY A 660 -0.22 -9.38 -16.60
CA GLY A 660 0.21 -10.73 -16.96
C GLY A 660 -0.87 -11.77 -16.63
N GLY A 661 -0.83 -12.94 -17.25
CA GLY A 661 -1.59 -14.08 -16.75
C GLY A 661 -0.89 -14.78 -15.57
N PRO A 662 -1.29 -16.02 -15.24
CA PRO A 662 -0.65 -16.83 -14.20
C PRO A 662 0.87 -16.96 -14.33
N GLN A 663 1.62 -16.61 -13.28
CA GLN A 663 3.09 -16.74 -13.24
C GLN A 663 3.58 -17.41 -11.95
N PHE A 664 4.32 -18.50 -12.14
CA PHE A 664 4.88 -19.34 -11.08
C PHE A 664 6.40 -19.32 -11.22
N GLY A 665 7.09 -18.62 -10.31
CA GLY A 665 8.53 -18.44 -10.33
C GLY A 665 9.00 -17.56 -11.50
N ALA A 666 10.25 -17.09 -11.45
CA ALA A 666 10.76 -16.14 -12.44
C ALA A 666 10.83 -16.74 -13.85
N ASP A 667 11.07 -18.06 -13.93
CA ASP A 667 11.14 -18.83 -15.17
C ASP A 667 10.44 -20.21 -15.03
N GLY A 668 9.63 -20.41 -13.98
CA GLY A 668 9.00 -21.70 -13.68
C GLY A 668 7.91 -22.06 -14.69
N LEU A 669 6.77 -21.37 -14.60
CA LEU A 669 5.67 -21.43 -15.56
C LEU A 669 5.07 -20.04 -15.72
N LEU A 670 5.07 -19.52 -16.94
CA LEU A 670 4.55 -18.20 -17.29
C LEU A 670 3.47 -18.36 -18.36
N ILE A 671 2.23 -18.01 -18.06
CA ILE A 671 1.11 -18.01 -19.01
C ILE A 671 0.74 -16.56 -19.32
N GLY A 672 0.86 -16.15 -20.59
CA GLY A 672 0.62 -14.77 -21.01
C GLY A 672 1.40 -13.73 -20.22
N PRO A 673 2.74 -13.78 -20.16
CA PRO A 673 3.53 -12.78 -19.46
C PRO A 673 3.35 -11.38 -20.07
N PRO A 674 3.48 -10.30 -19.28
CA PRO A 674 3.40 -8.94 -19.80
C PRO A 674 4.57 -8.66 -20.75
N LEU A 675 4.36 -7.77 -21.73
CA LEU A 675 5.42 -7.40 -22.70
C LEU A 675 6.62 -6.70 -22.03
N ALA A 676 6.42 -6.13 -20.84
CA ALA A 676 7.48 -5.62 -19.97
C ALA A 676 7.12 -5.92 -18.50
N PRO A 677 8.02 -6.55 -17.71
CA PRO A 677 7.79 -6.77 -16.29
C PRO A 677 7.88 -5.43 -15.54
N VAL A 678 6.81 -5.04 -14.87
CA VAL A 678 6.77 -3.83 -14.02
C VAL A 678 7.06 -4.27 -12.60
N MET A 679 8.35 -4.37 -12.23
CA MET A 679 8.76 -4.71 -10.87
C MET A 679 9.43 -3.49 -10.23
N GLY A 680 8.75 -2.87 -9.26
CA GLY A 680 9.38 -2.03 -8.24
C GLY A 680 10.19 -0.81 -8.70
N GLY A 681 9.98 -0.27 -9.91
CA GLY A 681 10.71 0.89 -10.39
C GLY A 681 9.90 1.74 -11.36
N PHE A 682 10.04 3.07 -11.23
CA PHE A 682 9.53 4.13 -12.12
C PHE A 682 9.19 3.66 -13.55
N ALA A 683 7.97 3.17 -13.77
CA ALA A 683 7.39 3.14 -15.10
C ALA A 683 6.78 4.52 -15.32
N GLY A 684 7.43 5.32 -16.18
CA GLY A 684 6.88 6.59 -16.63
C GLY A 684 5.53 6.40 -17.34
N PRO A 685 4.76 7.48 -17.52
CA PRO A 685 3.39 7.42 -18.06
C PRO A 685 3.26 6.87 -19.49
N ASP A 686 4.39 6.60 -20.19
CA ASP A 686 4.41 6.30 -21.64
C ASP A 686 4.92 4.89 -22.00
N THR A 687 5.17 3.98 -21.05
CA THR A 687 5.47 2.59 -21.44
C THR A 687 4.18 1.90 -21.87
N ASN A 688 4.02 1.72 -23.19
CA ASN A 688 3.10 0.79 -23.86
C ASN A 688 3.37 -0.66 -23.40
N SER A 689 3.17 -0.94 -22.12
CA SER A 689 3.35 -2.24 -21.48
C SER A 689 2.10 -3.03 -21.84
N GLY A 690 2.12 -3.67 -23.01
CA GLY A 690 0.96 -4.37 -23.54
C GLY A 690 0.52 -5.53 -22.64
N VAL A 691 -0.79 -5.78 -22.65
CA VAL A 691 -1.46 -6.83 -21.90
C VAL A 691 -1.00 -8.20 -22.41
N GLY A 692 -0.66 -9.12 -21.50
CA GLY A 692 -0.26 -10.48 -21.84
C GLY A 692 -1.38 -11.27 -22.53
N ASP A 693 -1.01 -12.12 -23.48
CA ASP A 693 -1.91 -13.03 -24.21
C ASP A 693 -1.73 -14.47 -23.69
N LEU A 694 -2.78 -15.02 -23.08
CA LEU A 694 -2.80 -16.36 -22.47
C LEU A 694 -2.73 -17.49 -23.51
N ARG A 695 -2.74 -17.17 -24.82
CA ARG A 695 -2.46 -18.17 -25.88
C ARG A 695 -1.01 -18.64 -25.90
N GLN A 696 -0.11 -17.98 -25.20
CA GLN A 696 1.30 -18.34 -25.13
C GLN A 696 1.71 -18.68 -23.71
N ALA A 697 2.45 -19.78 -23.55
CA ALA A 697 3.06 -20.14 -22.28
C ALA A 697 4.55 -20.46 -22.45
N LYS A 698 5.34 -20.14 -21.42
CA LYS A 698 6.77 -20.43 -21.33
C LYS A 698 7.05 -21.15 -20.00
N SER A 699 7.89 -22.18 -20.04
CA SER A 699 8.34 -22.86 -18.83
C SER A 699 9.79 -23.29 -18.99
N ARG A 700 10.61 -23.04 -17.97
CA ARG A 700 11.96 -23.57 -17.84
C ARG A 700 12.20 -24.21 -16.46
N LEU A 701 11.14 -24.36 -15.64
CA LEU A 701 11.09 -24.80 -14.23
C LEU A 701 11.97 -23.97 -13.27
N GLY A 702 13.11 -23.46 -13.76
CA GLY A 702 14.01 -22.54 -13.10
C GLY A 702 14.68 -23.19 -11.90
N LEU A 703 15.07 -22.34 -10.96
CA LEU A 703 15.53 -22.76 -9.64
C LEU A 703 14.38 -22.82 -8.62
N SER A 704 13.16 -22.41 -9.01
CA SER A 704 12.00 -22.24 -8.13
C SER A 704 11.15 -23.51 -8.01
N TYR A 705 11.16 -24.41 -8.99
CA TYR A 705 10.32 -25.62 -8.97
C TYR A 705 11.13 -26.87 -9.33
N ALA A 706 10.72 -28.01 -8.76
CA ALA A 706 11.40 -29.28 -8.97
C ALA A 706 11.49 -29.61 -10.47
N LYS A 707 12.65 -30.13 -10.88
CA LYS A 707 12.81 -30.66 -12.23
C LYS A 707 11.99 -31.93 -12.40
N ARG A 708 11.60 -32.23 -13.63
CA ARG A 708 10.90 -33.47 -13.98
C ARG A 708 11.80 -34.68 -13.76
N GLU A 709 11.18 -35.82 -13.43
CA GLU A 709 11.89 -37.10 -13.23
C GLU A 709 12.60 -37.60 -14.50
N ASP A 710 12.11 -37.20 -15.68
CA ASP A 710 12.70 -37.52 -16.98
C ASP A 710 13.93 -36.67 -17.34
N GLY A 711 14.37 -35.79 -16.43
CA GLY A 711 15.53 -34.93 -16.62
C GLY A 711 15.30 -33.72 -17.52
N LYS A 712 14.07 -33.51 -18.02
CA LYS A 712 13.74 -32.36 -18.87
C LYS A 712 13.62 -31.07 -18.07
N GLU A 713 14.06 -29.97 -18.68
CA GLU A 713 14.12 -28.66 -18.02
C GLU A 713 12.86 -27.80 -18.21
N SER A 714 11.90 -28.21 -19.04
CA SER A 714 10.62 -27.49 -19.23
C SER A 714 9.44 -28.30 -18.74
N LEU A 715 8.41 -27.65 -18.20
CA LEU A 715 7.14 -28.30 -17.88
C LEU A 715 6.52 -28.96 -19.12
N PHE A 716 6.77 -28.41 -20.31
CA PHE A 716 6.25 -28.92 -21.59
C PHE A 716 7.13 -29.99 -22.26
N GLY A 717 8.22 -30.41 -21.61
CA GLY A 717 9.15 -31.39 -22.15
C GLY A 717 10.39 -30.74 -22.76
N ASP A 718 10.62 -30.94 -24.06
CA ASP A 718 11.85 -30.48 -24.73
C ASP A 718 11.76 -29.00 -25.17
N GLU A 719 10.54 -28.50 -25.37
CA GLU A 719 10.32 -27.11 -25.77
C GLU A 719 10.04 -26.20 -24.56
N PRO A 720 10.71 -25.04 -24.46
CA PRO A 720 10.49 -24.09 -23.37
C PRO A 720 9.27 -23.18 -23.58
N ARG A 721 8.62 -23.23 -24.74
CA ARG A 721 7.47 -22.40 -25.12
C ARG A 721 6.42 -23.25 -25.82
N THR A 722 5.15 -22.95 -25.60
CA THR A 722 4.04 -23.63 -26.26
C THR A 722 2.86 -22.69 -26.48
N THR A 723 1.97 -23.05 -27.40
CA THR A 723 0.70 -22.35 -27.60
C THR A 723 -0.44 -23.08 -26.89
N LEU A 724 -1.21 -22.35 -26.10
CA LEU A 724 -2.35 -22.87 -25.36
C LEU A 724 -3.63 -22.80 -26.19
N GLU A 725 -4.40 -23.86 -26.13
CA GLU A 725 -5.75 -23.95 -26.68
C GLU A 725 -6.78 -23.46 -25.67
N GLU A 726 -6.60 -23.76 -24.39
CA GLU A 726 -7.54 -23.42 -23.33
C GLU A 726 -6.81 -23.20 -22.00
N VAL A 727 -7.31 -22.24 -21.20
CA VAL A 727 -6.88 -22.02 -19.81
C VAL A 727 -8.12 -21.96 -18.93
N GLN A 728 -8.15 -22.76 -17.88
CA GLN A 728 -9.26 -22.84 -16.94
C GLN A 728 -8.76 -22.57 -15.52
N VAL A 729 -9.57 -21.89 -14.72
CA VAL A 729 -9.27 -21.62 -13.30
C VAL A 729 -10.43 -22.07 -12.43
N PHE A 730 -10.10 -22.80 -11.37
CA PHE A 730 -11.05 -23.34 -10.41
C PHE A 730 -10.73 -22.79 -9.02
N CYS A 731 -11.75 -22.26 -8.34
CA CYS A 731 -11.64 -21.76 -6.97
C CYS A 731 -12.84 -22.24 -6.14
N ASN A 732 -12.76 -22.08 -4.82
CA ASN A 732 -13.88 -22.39 -3.94
C ASN A 732 -14.81 -21.16 -3.81
N PRO A 733 -16.11 -21.26 -4.17
CA PRO A 733 -17.03 -20.13 -4.09
C PRO A 733 -17.26 -19.57 -2.69
N LYS A 734 -17.16 -20.42 -1.65
CA LYS A 734 -17.33 -20.00 -0.25
C LYS A 734 -16.13 -19.20 0.24
N ILE A 735 -14.92 -19.59 -0.16
CA ILE A 735 -13.71 -18.80 0.12
C ILE A 735 -13.75 -17.50 -0.69
N ALA A 736 -14.14 -17.57 -1.96
CA ALA A 736 -14.28 -16.40 -2.82
C ALA A 736 -15.33 -15.38 -2.33
N SER A 737 -16.31 -15.79 -1.50
CA SER A 737 -17.25 -14.84 -0.87
C SER A 737 -16.74 -14.18 0.41
N LEU A 738 -15.59 -14.62 0.93
CA LEU A 738 -14.92 -14.01 2.08
C LEU A 738 -14.02 -12.82 1.67
N TYR A 739 -13.72 -12.70 0.37
CA TYR A 739 -13.05 -11.56 -0.25
C TYR A 739 -14.10 -10.62 -0.85
#